data_AF-A0A662B4P3-F1
#
_entry.id   AF-A0A662B4P3-F1
#
_cell.length_a   1.000
_cell.length_b   1.000
_cell.length_c   1.000
_cell.angle_alpha   90.00
_cell.angle_beta   90.00
_cell.angle_gamma   90.00
#
_symmetry.space_group_name_H-M   'P 1'
#
loop_
_entity.id
_entity.type
_entity.pdbx_description
1 polymer ?
#
loop_
_entity_poly.entity_id
_entity_poly.type
_entity_poly.pdbx_seq_one_letter_code
_entity_poly.pdbx_strand_id
1 'polypeptide(L)'
;MKNLKALILTGLLFSSTILFSQGCLPEGIIFSSQEQIDNFQTDYPGCAEIEGDVTIGDYDSPEIITNLEGLNSLCSIGGKLYITYTNDLTSLTGLENLTSIGGKLVIRGNNQLTDLTGLEGLESVGGELEIGGNNILENFQGLNNLTTIGGKLFIHSHLTLENLQGLESLTSIGGEIIISINHNLQSLDGIENIDPATIEKIVIEANYLLSDCAVQSICNYLSNPSGGVVIYNNDTGCNSPPEIADICQIQMPCLPNGNYYLYSQSDVDSFSTDYADCNEINGSMYIESDDIQNLNGLSGITAFNGNLFIQNTHLSDFSGLDSVRIIRNWFWVGTYEDGASPDLINFHGLERLDTIGELFYVENNESLENFNGLNRLKYVGDYFKIRVNHSLSSLEGLDSLNHITTSLYIAGNHALQDLNGISQLNYVDNLTIYDNDLLVDLTGLENLTHINGGLTVKHNDILENLNGLNNLMAIDGLFNLQYNYHLSSFAGLEQLSSIGSNFVIQHNTVLTSLAGLDELDSIGGILSIIDNANLTHLSGAVQLASVWGLHIYDNPILINLEGLDALALIDSSCFIKNNISLQSLQGLTSLNRINGPVDILDNPVLQNVNGMGGVDTIGGYLNIENNDSLVNLNGFAGLKYIQQDFLLTKNGRIEDFFGLESLNYLRGSLLVSQNSALTDLTGLQLLDSTGGDITISDNGLLVSLEGLNGVMAINGSFQIENNDSLRHLSSLENLETIGEDLIIQGNAALEGLNELSALTSIGNDLRIKNNLSLANLNGLKNINKLQGLFMLSNNKSMRNLTDFQYLSTIGGSLIIEYNDSLPGLYGFENLDTIGGDLEVNNNGVLTDFSGLEELSDIGDDLKITFNDSLISLNGLDSLTSLGGWLFIQHNPSLLNMHALKNLTSIGQRLNITYNDKLDSLEGLQNIDPLSIMGLYIYYNPSLSMCHVESICEYLMNPEGSSIIHDNKSGCNSVEEVKTICLVSTEDMIGGNSVTLFPNPFISAITVEYELQQPEKVTLTISDGLGRIIKTIYRQPVTGKQKLVINTKGLPSGIYYYRLQAGEQVYSGKMIKVK
;
A
#
# COMPACT_ATOMS: atom_id res chain seq x y z
N MET A 1 29.26 76.16 -12.37
CA MET A 1 29.82 77.49 -12.05
C MET A 1 28.75 78.30 -11.33
N LYS A 2 29.05 78.79 -10.11
CA LYS A 2 28.29 79.74 -9.25
C LYS A 2 26.98 79.18 -8.61
N ASN A 3 26.97 78.91 -7.30
CA ASN A 3 26.80 79.84 -6.14
C ASN A 3 25.30 80.25 -6.00
N LEU A 4 24.65 80.29 -4.82
CA LEU A 4 25.13 80.61 -3.47
C LEU A 4 23.99 80.47 -2.42
N LYS A 5 24.34 79.92 -1.23
CA LYS A 5 24.00 80.31 0.17
C LYS A 5 22.53 80.58 0.58
N ALA A 6 21.99 79.86 1.58
CA ALA A 6 22.23 79.96 3.05
C ALA A 6 21.56 81.23 3.67
N LEU A 7 20.98 81.27 4.88
CA LEU A 7 21.37 80.67 6.17
C LEU A 7 20.35 81.15 7.26
N ILE A 8 20.30 80.49 8.45
CA ILE A 8 19.92 80.99 9.81
C ILE A 8 18.42 81.07 10.20
N LEU A 9 17.91 80.74 11.41
CA LEU A 9 18.33 80.04 12.64
C LEU A 9 17.17 80.19 13.67
N THR A 10 16.78 79.08 14.32
CA THR A 10 16.22 78.91 15.69
C THR A 10 15.05 79.73 16.25
N GLY A 11 14.04 79.02 16.80
CA GLY A 11 13.63 79.22 18.20
C GLY A 11 12.14 79.16 18.57
N LEU A 12 11.80 78.18 19.43
CA LEU A 12 10.70 78.13 20.43
C LEU A 12 9.31 77.55 20.07
N LEU A 13 9.23 76.23 20.26
CA LEU A 13 8.21 75.44 21.00
C LEU A 13 6.89 76.15 21.40
N PHE A 14 5.79 75.73 20.76
CA PHE A 14 4.52 75.43 21.42
C PHE A 14 4.17 73.97 21.12
N SER A 15 3.90 73.19 22.16
CA SER A 15 3.50 71.79 22.07
C SER A 15 2.06 71.67 21.59
N SER A 16 1.86 71.11 20.42
CA SER A 16 0.71 70.26 20.11
C SER A 16 1.27 69.03 19.39
N THR A 17 1.02 67.86 19.95
CA THR A 17 1.38 66.55 19.44
C THR A 17 1.15 66.45 17.93
N ILE A 18 2.21 66.40 17.14
CA ILE A 18 2.14 65.96 15.74
C ILE A 18 2.12 64.43 15.81
N LEU A 19 0.95 63.84 15.60
CA LEU A 19 0.86 62.43 15.24
C LEU A 19 1.71 62.23 13.98
N PHE A 20 2.56 61.22 13.99
CA PHE A 20 3.17 60.72 12.76
C PHE A 20 2.02 60.32 11.82
N SER A 21 2.03 60.80 10.58
CA SER A 21 1.19 60.28 9.50
C SER A 21 1.54 58.81 9.31
N GLN A 22 0.78 57.94 9.96
CA GLN A 22 0.84 56.50 9.76
C GLN A 22 0.33 56.24 8.33
N GLY A 23 1.10 55.51 7.51
CA GLY A 23 0.67 55.12 6.17
C GLY A 23 -0.71 54.48 6.24
N CYS A 24 -1.64 54.93 5.41
CA CYS A 24 -2.98 54.41 5.47
C CYS A 24 -3.02 53.08 4.71
N LEU A 25 -3.32 52.01 5.45
CA LEU A 25 -3.61 50.67 4.92
C LEU A 25 -2.53 50.11 3.96
N PRO A 26 -1.27 49.89 4.42
CA PRO A 26 -0.21 49.27 3.61
C PRO A 26 -0.51 47.84 3.15
N GLU A 27 -1.36 47.12 3.88
CA GLU A 27 -1.82 45.77 3.50
C GLU A 27 -3.06 45.80 2.60
N GLY A 28 -3.64 46.98 2.34
CA GLY A 28 -4.88 47.12 1.58
C GLY A 28 -6.15 46.94 2.40
N ILE A 29 -7.28 46.85 1.71
CA ILE A 29 -8.62 46.72 2.31
C ILE A 29 -9.59 46.01 1.35
N ILE A 30 -10.51 45.23 1.92
CA ILE A 30 -11.62 44.60 1.20
C ILE A 30 -12.93 45.18 1.73
N PHE A 31 -13.71 45.77 0.84
CA PHE A 31 -15.09 46.21 1.07
C PHE A 31 -16.04 45.14 0.54
N SER A 32 -16.54 44.30 1.45
CA SER A 32 -17.54 43.27 1.18
C SER A 32 -18.97 43.70 1.54
N SER A 33 -19.16 44.87 2.16
CA SER A 33 -20.48 45.44 2.48
C SER A 33 -20.57 46.97 2.37
N GLN A 34 -21.80 47.47 2.21
CA GLN A 34 -22.09 48.92 2.19
C GLN A 34 -21.70 49.61 3.51
N GLU A 35 -21.87 48.94 4.65
CA GLU A 35 -21.51 49.52 5.95
C GLU A 35 -20.00 49.83 6.05
N GLN A 36 -19.15 48.98 5.50
CA GLN A 36 -17.70 49.22 5.48
C GLN A 36 -17.32 50.44 4.64
N ILE A 37 -18.03 50.65 3.53
CA ILE A 37 -17.84 51.84 2.68
C ILE A 37 -18.31 53.09 3.42
N ASP A 38 -19.53 53.07 3.97
CA ASP A 38 -20.13 54.22 4.66
C ASP A 38 -19.30 54.64 5.89
N ASN A 39 -18.68 53.69 6.57
CA ASN A 39 -17.85 53.92 7.75
C ASN A 39 -16.39 54.25 7.44
N PHE A 40 -15.93 54.14 6.18
CA PHE A 40 -14.50 54.24 5.84
C PHE A 40 -13.81 55.50 6.40
N GLN A 41 -14.44 56.67 6.26
CA GLN A 41 -13.88 57.93 6.78
C GLN A 41 -13.92 58.04 8.31
N THR A 42 -14.80 57.29 8.96
CA THR A 42 -14.87 57.19 10.42
C THR A 42 -13.79 56.26 10.96
N ASP A 43 -13.59 55.12 10.28
CA ASP A 43 -12.63 54.09 10.68
C ASP A 43 -11.19 54.47 10.33
N TYR A 44 -10.99 55.21 9.24
CA TYR A 44 -9.70 55.64 8.72
C TYR A 44 -9.67 57.16 8.45
N PRO A 45 -9.80 58.01 9.49
CA PRO A 45 -9.93 59.45 9.32
C PRO A 45 -8.68 60.09 8.70
N GLY A 46 -8.87 60.81 7.59
CA GLY A 46 -7.80 61.50 6.87
C GLY A 46 -7.00 60.60 5.92
N CYS A 47 -7.45 59.36 5.70
CA CYS A 47 -6.87 58.48 4.68
C CYS A 47 -7.18 58.99 3.27
N ALA A 48 -6.17 59.56 2.62
CA ALA A 48 -6.23 60.00 1.23
C ALA A 48 -5.47 59.10 0.25
N GLU A 49 -4.65 58.17 0.75
CA GLU A 49 -3.88 57.23 -0.06
C GLU A 49 -3.90 55.87 0.61
N ILE A 50 -4.34 54.82 -0.08
CA ILE A 50 -4.23 53.43 0.39
C ILE A 50 -2.99 52.82 -0.25
N GLU A 51 -1.99 52.46 0.55
CA GLU A 51 -0.72 51.94 0.04
C GLU A 51 -0.86 50.52 -0.57
N GLY A 52 -1.73 49.66 -0.02
CA GLY A 52 -1.96 48.28 -0.49
C GLY A 52 -3.12 48.12 -1.47
N ASP A 53 -3.59 46.88 -1.66
CA ASP A 53 -4.65 46.53 -2.62
C ASP A 53 -6.05 46.86 -2.08
N VAL A 54 -6.92 47.43 -2.92
CA VAL A 54 -8.32 47.71 -2.62
C VAL A 54 -9.20 46.75 -3.41
N THR A 55 -10.10 46.06 -2.73
CA THR A 55 -11.14 45.23 -3.37
C THR A 55 -12.52 45.71 -2.95
N ILE A 56 -13.39 45.97 -3.91
CA ILE A 56 -14.78 46.39 -3.75
C ILE A 56 -15.65 45.32 -4.40
N GLY A 57 -16.46 44.66 -3.57
CA GLY A 57 -17.25 43.49 -3.97
C GLY A 57 -16.44 42.19 -3.95
N ASP A 58 -17.16 41.08 -3.87
CA ASP A 58 -16.62 39.71 -3.86
C ASP A 58 -17.70 38.78 -4.42
N TYR A 59 -17.30 37.76 -5.19
CA TYR A 59 -18.22 36.73 -5.71
C TYR A 59 -18.91 35.96 -4.58
N ASP A 60 -18.23 35.80 -3.44
CA ASP A 60 -18.71 35.01 -2.30
C ASP A 60 -19.47 35.82 -1.23
N SER A 61 -19.57 37.16 -1.36
CA SER A 61 -20.28 38.00 -0.38
C SER A 61 -21.78 38.07 -0.65
N PRO A 62 -22.65 37.79 0.35
CA PRO A 62 -24.10 37.94 0.22
C PRO A 62 -24.58 39.39 0.42
N GLU A 63 -23.69 40.31 0.78
CA GLU A 63 -24.04 41.70 1.09
C GLU A 63 -23.97 42.61 -0.14
N ILE A 64 -24.93 43.52 -0.25
CA ILE A 64 -25.13 44.37 -1.42
C ILE A 64 -24.39 45.70 -1.22
N ILE A 65 -23.51 46.06 -2.16
CA ILE A 65 -22.92 47.39 -2.29
C ILE A 65 -23.69 48.16 -3.36
N THR A 66 -24.19 49.35 -3.01
CA THR A 66 -25.06 50.18 -3.85
C THR A 66 -24.46 51.53 -4.25
N ASN A 67 -23.48 52.04 -3.49
CA ASN A 67 -22.77 53.29 -3.78
C ASN A 67 -21.38 53.31 -3.11
N LEU A 68 -20.47 54.17 -3.60
CA LEU A 68 -19.10 54.30 -3.08
C LEU A 68 -18.84 55.63 -2.34
N GLU A 69 -19.88 56.39 -1.98
CA GLU A 69 -19.77 57.78 -1.48
C GLU A 69 -18.83 57.94 -0.28
N GLY A 70 -18.73 56.92 0.57
CA GLY A 70 -17.81 56.89 1.71
C GLY A 70 -16.32 56.88 1.34
N LEU A 71 -15.96 56.67 0.07
CA LEU A 71 -14.58 56.62 -0.42
C LEU A 71 -14.08 57.96 -1.00
N ASN A 72 -14.90 59.00 -0.99
CA ASN A 72 -14.62 60.27 -1.69
C ASN A 72 -13.41 61.06 -1.15
N SER A 73 -12.75 60.60 -0.08
CA SER A 73 -11.48 61.17 0.39
C SER A 73 -10.24 60.58 -0.29
N LEU A 74 -10.38 59.48 -1.03
CA LEU A 74 -9.25 58.79 -1.66
C LEU A 74 -8.76 59.53 -2.90
N CYS A 75 -7.46 59.79 -2.92
CA CYS A 75 -6.74 60.45 -4.00
C CYS A 75 -5.83 59.49 -4.78
N SER A 76 -5.28 58.45 -4.13
CA SER A 76 -4.45 57.44 -4.80
C SER A 76 -4.55 56.07 -4.14
N ILE A 77 -4.28 55.02 -4.92
CA ILE A 77 -4.11 53.64 -4.45
C ILE A 77 -2.74 53.16 -4.91
N GLY A 78 -1.85 52.82 -3.99
CA GLY A 78 -0.51 52.31 -4.29
C GLY A 78 -0.52 50.89 -4.86
N GLY A 79 -1.45 50.05 -4.41
CA GLY A 79 -1.67 48.70 -4.90
C GLY A 79 -2.66 48.62 -6.08
N LYS A 80 -3.36 47.49 -6.17
CA LYS A 80 -4.37 47.20 -7.19
C LYS A 80 -5.76 47.67 -6.72
N LEU A 81 -6.64 48.00 -7.65
CA LEU A 81 -8.05 48.25 -7.40
C LEU A 81 -8.89 47.21 -8.15
N TYR A 82 -9.64 46.41 -7.40
CA TYR A 82 -10.64 45.48 -7.92
C TYR A 82 -12.04 46.00 -7.60
N ILE A 83 -12.88 46.18 -8.62
CA ILE A 83 -14.31 46.48 -8.50
C ILE A 83 -15.03 45.36 -9.22
N THR A 84 -15.43 44.32 -8.48
CA THR A 84 -15.91 43.08 -9.08
C THR A 84 -17.19 42.58 -8.48
N TYR A 85 -18.10 42.10 -9.33
CA TYR A 85 -19.35 41.44 -8.95
C TYR A 85 -20.30 42.29 -8.07
N THR A 86 -20.25 43.63 -8.19
CA THR A 86 -21.17 44.56 -7.51
C THR A 86 -22.42 44.81 -8.35
N ASN A 87 -23.32 43.82 -8.39
CA ASN A 87 -24.46 43.84 -9.32
C ASN A 87 -25.52 44.91 -9.06
N ASP A 88 -25.53 45.60 -7.93
CA ASP A 88 -26.47 46.69 -7.64
C ASP A 88 -25.81 48.09 -7.70
N LEU A 89 -24.50 48.14 -7.97
CA LEU A 89 -23.77 49.39 -8.11
C LEU A 89 -24.01 49.97 -9.51
N THR A 90 -24.61 51.16 -9.57
CA THR A 90 -24.96 51.81 -10.85
C THR A 90 -23.94 52.84 -11.33
N SER A 91 -23.07 53.32 -10.44
CA SER A 91 -22.04 54.32 -10.72
C SER A 91 -20.87 54.16 -9.75
N LEU A 92 -19.69 54.66 -10.12
CA LEU A 92 -18.48 54.68 -9.27
C LEU A 92 -18.37 55.99 -8.48
N THR A 93 -19.43 56.81 -8.44
CA THR A 93 -19.50 58.02 -7.62
C THR A 93 -19.08 57.72 -6.17
N GLY A 94 -18.12 58.51 -5.67
CA GLY A 94 -17.35 58.25 -4.48
C GLY A 94 -15.85 58.04 -4.75
N LEU A 95 -15.40 57.89 -6.00
CA LEU A 95 -13.98 57.77 -6.36
C LEU A 95 -13.42 58.98 -7.11
N GLU A 96 -14.16 60.10 -7.20
CA GLU A 96 -13.89 61.22 -8.13
C GLU A 96 -12.55 61.90 -7.92
N ASN A 97 -12.00 61.79 -6.71
CA ASN A 97 -10.72 62.39 -6.34
C ASN A 97 -9.52 61.49 -6.67
N LEU A 98 -9.75 60.24 -7.09
CA LEU A 98 -8.70 59.27 -7.40
C LEU A 98 -7.96 59.68 -8.67
N THR A 99 -6.66 59.97 -8.56
CA THR A 99 -5.81 60.40 -9.69
C THR A 99 -4.84 59.33 -10.17
N SER A 100 -4.47 58.36 -9.33
CA SER A 100 -3.56 57.28 -9.72
C SER A 100 -3.82 55.96 -9.00
N ILE A 101 -3.56 54.87 -9.72
CA ILE A 101 -3.51 53.50 -9.21
C ILE A 101 -2.13 52.93 -9.55
N GLY A 102 -1.35 52.50 -8.57
CA GLY A 102 0.01 51.99 -8.78
C GLY A 102 0.06 50.59 -9.39
N GLY A 103 -0.97 49.77 -9.12
CA GLY A 103 -1.12 48.41 -9.64
C GLY A 103 -2.15 48.29 -10.78
N LYS A 104 -2.87 47.17 -10.81
CA LYS A 104 -3.93 46.83 -11.78
C LYS A 104 -5.25 47.50 -11.38
N LEU A 105 -6.02 47.96 -12.37
CA LEU A 105 -7.44 48.30 -12.21
C LEU A 105 -8.29 47.21 -12.88
N VAL A 106 -9.20 46.60 -12.13
CA VAL A 106 -10.15 45.59 -12.63
C VAL A 106 -11.56 46.04 -12.37
N ILE A 107 -12.36 46.17 -13.43
CA ILE A 107 -13.80 46.46 -13.34
C ILE A 107 -14.52 45.31 -14.04
N ARG A 108 -15.01 44.33 -13.27
CA ARG A 108 -15.53 43.09 -13.86
C ARG A 108 -16.85 42.61 -13.25
N GLY A 109 -17.80 42.24 -14.10
CA GLY A 109 -19.04 41.60 -13.64
C GLY A 109 -20.01 42.53 -12.90
N ASN A 110 -19.95 43.84 -13.14
CA ASN A 110 -20.84 44.83 -12.51
C ASN A 110 -21.99 45.16 -13.47
N ASN A 111 -23.01 44.30 -13.50
CA ASN A 111 -24.02 44.28 -14.56
C ASN A 111 -24.99 45.47 -14.58
N GLN A 112 -25.03 46.29 -13.53
CA GLN A 112 -25.88 47.49 -13.47
C GLN A 112 -25.09 48.80 -13.60
N LEU A 113 -23.79 48.73 -13.81
CA LEU A 113 -22.92 49.89 -13.99
C LEU A 113 -23.16 50.51 -15.38
N THR A 114 -23.72 51.72 -15.43
CA THR A 114 -24.12 52.38 -16.69
C THR A 114 -22.99 53.18 -17.35
N ASP A 115 -22.07 53.69 -16.56
CA ASP A 115 -20.89 54.46 -16.96
C ASP A 115 -19.79 54.29 -15.90
N LEU A 116 -18.61 54.86 -16.16
CA LEU A 116 -17.49 54.88 -15.21
C LEU A 116 -17.41 56.22 -14.47
N THR A 117 -18.51 56.98 -14.38
CA THR A 117 -18.54 58.22 -13.61
C THR A 117 -18.18 57.94 -12.16
N GLY A 118 -17.29 58.75 -11.61
CA GLY A 118 -16.51 58.45 -10.42
C GLY A 118 -15.02 58.29 -10.69
N LEU A 119 -14.58 58.00 -11.93
CA LEU A 119 -13.16 57.89 -12.28
C LEU A 119 -12.61 59.07 -13.09
N GLU A 120 -13.34 60.18 -13.19
CA GLU A 120 -12.96 61.31 -14.02
C GLU A 120 -11.64 61.96 -13.60
N GLY A 121 -11.22 61.79 -12.35
CA GLY A 121 -9.92 62.27 -11.87
C GLY A 121 -8.72 61.39 -12.27
N LEU A 122 -8.95 60.17 -12.75
CA LEU A 122 -7.90 59.15 -12.89
C LEU A 122 -6.98 59.46 -14.08
N GLU A 123 -5.70 59.71 -13.82
CA GLU A 123 -4.70 60.08 -14.82
C GLU A 123 -3.79 58.91 -15.24
N SER A 124 -3.56 57.94 -14.35
CA SER A 124 -2.64 56.81 -14.61
C SER A 124 -2.98 55.52 -13.87
N VAL A 125 -2.75 54.38 -14.53
CA VAL A 125 -2.75 53.02 -13.95
C VAL A 125 -1.38 52.41 -14.19
N GLY A 126 -0.67 52.01 -13.12
CA GLY A 126 0.71 51.51 -13.22
C GLY A 126 0.83 50.07 -13.74
N GLY A 127 -0.24 49.28 -13.67
CA GLY A 127 -0.32 47.91 -14.17
C GLY A 127 -1.32 47.73 -15.31
N GLU A 128 -2.08 46.64 -15.28
CA GLU A 128 -3.12 46.32 -16.27
C GLU A 128 -4.41 47.12 -16.02
N LEU A 129 -5.13 47.45 -17.07
CA LEU A 129 -6.53 47.86 -17.02
C LEU A 129 -7.39 46.74 -17.61
N GLU A 130 -8.17 46.05 -16.78
CA GLU A 130 -9.15 45.04 -17.21
C GLU A 130 -10.56 45.58 -17.01
N ILE A 131 -11.33 45.66 -18.09
CA ILE A 131 -12.76 45.97 -18.06
C ILE A 131 -13.48 44.85 -18.80
N GLY A 132 -14.30 44.07 -18.09
CA GLY A 132 -14.98 42.96 -18.74
C GLY A 132 -16.24 42.45 -18.07
N GLY A 133 -17.17 41.90 -18.84
CA GLY A 133 -18.43 41.36 -18.31
C GLY A 133 -19.32 42.40 -17.61
N ASN A 134 -19.23 43.68 -17.98
CA ASN A 134 -20.15 44.74 -17.53
C ASN A 134 -21.23 44.93 -18.59
N ASN A 135 -22.33 44.18 -18.46
CA ASN A 135 -23.24 43.87 -19.58
C ASN A 135 -24.09 45.03 -20.11
N ILE A 136 -24.20 46.15 -19.40
CA ILE A 136 -24.97 47.32 -19.84
C ILE A 136 -24.11 48.55 -20.12
N LEU A 137 -22.79 48.45 -19.93
CA LEU A 137 -21.86 49.54 -20.16
C LEU A 137 -21.73 49.77 -21.67
N GLU A 138 -22.08 50.97 -22.15
CA GLU A 138 -22.11 51.30 -23.59
C GLU A 138 -20.78 51.88 -24.10
N ASN A 139 -20.00 52.51 -23.21
CA ASN A 139 -18.68 53.11 -23.46
C ASN A 139 -17.93 53.28 -22.12
N PHE A 140 -16.74 53.87 -22.13
CA PHE A 140 -15.91 54.11 -20.95
C PHE A 140 -15.89 55.56 -20.47
N GLN A 141 -16.97 56.32 -20.75
CA GLN A 141 -17.13 57.66 -20.19
C GLN A 141 -16.95 57.63 -18.67
N GLY A 142 -16.05 58.48 -18.18
CA GLY A 142 -15.50 58.41 -16.83
C GLY A 142 -13.98 58.29 -16.83
N LEU A 143 -13.37 57.64 -17.82
CA LEU A 143 -11.90 57.53 -17.92
C LEU A 143 -11.22 58.64 -18.75
N ASN A 144 -11.94 59.72 -19.04
CA ASN A 144 -11.55 60.75 -20.02
C ASN A 144 -10.19 61.44 -19.73
N ASN A 145 -9.65 61.35 -18.51
CA ASN A 145 -8.36 61.93 -18.14
C ASN A 145 -7.23 60.89 -18.04
N LEU A 146 -7.51 59.60 -18.28
CA LEU A 146 -6.51 58.54 -18.21
C LEU A 146 -5.53 58.67 -19.37
N THR A 147 -4.25 58.90 -19.07
CA THR A 147 -3.21 59.14 -20.07
C THR A 147 -2.24 57.97 -20.26
N THR A 148 -2.05 57.13 -19.23
CA THR A 148 -1.03 56.07 -19.23
C THR A 148 -1.54 54.80 -18.54
N ILE A 149 -1.30 53.65 -19.18
CA ILE A 149 -1.41 52.31 -18.61
C ILE A 149 0.00 51.69 -18.64
N GLY A 150 0.53 51.28 -17.50
CA GLY A 150 1.89 50.74 -17.41
C GLY A 150 2.04 49.30 -17.90
N GLY A 151 0.93 48.55 -18.02
CA GLY A 151 0.89 47.18 -18.54
C GLY A 151 -0.16 47.01 -19.64
N LYS A 152 -0.93 45.92 -19.56
CA LYS A 152 -1.92 45.49 -20.56
C LYS A 152 -3.23 46.29 -20.48
N LEU A 153 -3.85 46.54 -21.63
CA LEU A 153 -5.26 46.92 -21.74
C LEU A 153 -6.07 45.68 -22.15
N PHE A 154 -7.02 45.26 -21.32
CA PHE A 154 -7.88 44.09 -21.58
C PHE A 154 -9.35 44.46 -21.54
N ILE A 155 -10.02 44.41 -22.69
CA ILE A 155 -11.44 44.70 -22.82
C ILE A 155 -12.14 43.46 -23.35
N HIS A 156 -13.04 42.86 -22.55
CA HIS A 156 -13.66 41.61 -22.99
C HIS A 156 -15.07 41.34 -22.48
N SER A 157 -15.78 40.47 -23.19
CA SER A 157 -17.06 39.91 -22.73
C SER A 157 -18.15 40.97 -22.45
N HIS A 158 -18.19 42.08 -23.19
CA HIS A 158 -19.28 43.05 -23.11
C HIS A 158 -20.43 42.71 -24.06
N LEU A 159 -21.66 42.86 -23.57
CA LEU A 159 -22.87 42.66 -24.39
C LEU A 159 -23.36 43.92 -25.10
N THR A 160 -23.16 45.12 -24.54
CA THR A 160 -23.71 46.38 -25.06
C THR A 160 -22.66 47.41 -25.51
N LEU A 161 -21.38 47.21 -25.20
CA LEU A 161 -20.30 48.15 -25.53
C LEU A 161 -20.26 48.38 -27.04
N GLU A 162 -20.47 49.62 -27.50
CA GLU A 162 -20.50 49.95 -28.94
C GLU A 162 -19.17 50.53 -29.45
N ASN A 163 -18.45 51.24 -28.58
CA ASN A 163 -17.15 51.86 -28.86
C ASN A 163 -16.34 52.04 -27.55
N LEU A 164 -15.10 52.54 -27.66
CA LEU A 164 -14.19 52.72 -26.52
C LEU A 164 -14.08 54.18 -26.06
N GLN A 165 -15.07 55.02 -26.40
CA GLN A 165 -15.09 56.43 -25.99
C GLN A 165 -14.95 56.56 -24.48
N GLY A 166 -14.23 57.58 -24.04
CA GLY A 166 -13.75 57.73 -22.67
C GLY A 166 -12.27 57.40 -22.50
N LEU A 167 -11.60 56.77 -23.47
CA LEU A 167 -10.15 56.51 -23.45
C LEU A 167 -9.32 57.48 -24.30
N GLU A 168 -9.92 58.55 -24.85
CA GLU A 168 -9.32 59.39 -25.90
C GLU A 168 -8.01 60.07 -25.46
N SER A 169 -7.83 60.29 -24.16
CA SER A 169 -6.62 60.88 -23.57
C SER A 169 -5.45 59.89 -23.42
N LEU A 170 -5.68 58.60 -23.67
CA LEU A 170 -4.68 57.55 -23.49
C LEU A 170 -3.60 57.66 -24.57
N THR A 171 -2.34 57.81 -24.14
CA THR A 171 -1.19 58.03 -25.04
C THR A 171 -0.13 56.93 -24.95
N SER A 172 -0.15 56.11 -23.90
CA SER A 172 0.89 55.11 -23.66
C SER A 172 0.32 53.86 -22.99
N ILE A 173 0.63 52.69 -23.53
CA ILE A 173 0.34 51.37 -22.95
C ILE A 173 1.65 50.59 -22.90
N GLY A 174 2.15 50.22 -21.72
CA GLY A 174 3.43 49.51 -21.55
C GLY A 174 3.36 47.99 -21.78
N GLY A 175 2.41 47.50 -22.58
CA GLY A 175 2.12 46.07 -22.73
C GLY A 175 1.19 45.76 -23.91
N GLU A 176 0.32 44.77 -23.74
CA GLU A 176 -0.58 44.29 -24.81
C GLU A 176 -1.91 45.06 -24.86
N ILE A 177 -2.48 45.19 -26.05
CA ILE A 177 -3.88 45.55 -26.24
C ILE A 177 -4.64 44.27 -26.59
N ILE A 178 -5.55 43.84 -25.72
CA ILE A 178 -6.44 42.70 -25.97
C ILE A 178 -7.88 43.15 -25.94
N ILE A 179 -8.58 42.99 -27.06
CA ILE A 179 -10.01 43.31 -27.22
C ILE A 179 -10.69 42.07 -27.76
N SER A 180 -11.50 41.39 -26.94
CA SER A 180 -12.11 40.14 -27.37
C SER A 180 -13.50 39.85 -26.83
N ILE A 181 -14.31 39.17 -27.64
CA ILE A 181 -15.65 38.70 -27.21
C ILE A 181 -16.55 39.87 -26.78
N ASN A 182 -16.46 41.03 -27.45
CA ASN A 182 -17.37 42.15 -27.21
C ASN A 182 -18.45 42.15 -28.30
N HIS A 183 -19.63 41.63 -27.97
CA HIS A 183 -20.63 41.24 -28.96
C HIS A 183 -21.20 42.40 -29.79
N ASN A 184 -21.36 43.59 -29.18
CA ASN A 184 -21.93 44.77 -29.83
C ASN A 184 -20.89 45.83 -30.22
N LEU A 185 -19.60 45.54 -30.02
CA LEU A 185 -18.54 46.51 -30.31
C LEU A 185 -18.45 46.71 -31.82
N GLN A 186 -18.67 47.96 -32.26
CA GLN A 186 -18.71 48.33 -33.68
C GLN A 186 -17.49 49.13 -34.11
N SER A 187 -16.89 49.90 -33.20
CA SER A 187 -15.73 50.75 -33.46
C SER A 187 -14.69 50.73 -32.35
N LEU A 188 -13.42 50.95 -32.69
CA LEU A 188 -12.32 51.19 -31.74
C LEU A 188 -12.09 52.67 -31.43
N ASP A 189 -12.99 53.57 -31.84
CA ASP A 189 -12.97 54.98 -31.44
C ASP A 189 -12.79 55.11 -29.92
N GLY A 190 -11.80 55.90 -29.49
CA GLY A 190 -11.41 56.06 -28.09
C GLY A 190 -9.93 55.73 -27.84
N ILE A 191 -9.28 54.91 -28.67
CA ILE A 191 -7.86 54.54 -28.47
C ILE A 191 -6.92 55.10 -29.54
N GLU A 192 -7.36 56.09 -30.32
CA GLU A 192 -6.63 56.59 -31.49
C GLU A 192 -5.29 57.27 -31.18
N ASN A 193 -5.06 57.75 -29.95
CA ASN A 193 -3.93 58.61 -29.60
C ASN A 193 -2.74 57.87 -28.97
N ILE A 194 -2.77 56.54 -28.90
CA ILE A 194 -1.71 55.72 -28.28
C ILE A 194 -0.46 55.70 -29.16
N ASP A 195 0.71 55.94 -28.56
CA ASP A 195 2.01 55.78 -29.22
C ASP A 195 2.26 54.30 -29.53
N PRO A 196 2.36 53.91 -30.82
CA PRO A 196 2.57 52.52 -31.22
C PRO A 196 3.89 51.93 -30.68
N ALA A 197 4.90 52.76 -30.36
CA ALA A 197 6.16 52.29 -29.83
C ALA A 197 6.05 51.77 -28.39
N THR A 198 4.95 52.07 -27.70
CA THR A 198 4.68 51.58 -26.34
C THR A 198 4.03 50.20 -26.35
N ILE A 199 3.30 49.86 -27.42
CA ILE A 199 2.53 48.62 -27.54
C ILE A 199 3.47 47.44 -27.82
N GLU A 200 3.37 46.38 -27.00
CA GLU A 200 4.13 45.14 -27.20
C GLU A 200 3.43 44.18 -28.18
N LYS A 201 2.10 44.10 -28.13
CA LYS A 201 1.29 43.17 -28.93
C LYS A 201 -0.14 43.67 -29.08
N ILE A 202 -0.76 43.40 -30.22
CA ILE A 202 -2.20 43.64 -30.45
C ILE A 202 -2.91 42.30 -30.67
N VAL A 203 -3.99 42.09 -29.92
CA VAL A 203 -4.93 40.97 -30.06
C VAL A 203 -6.36 41.54 -30.17
N ILE A 204 -6.98 41.40 -31.33
CA ILE A 204 -8.36 41.82 -31.56
C ILE A 204 -9.10 40.63 -32.18
N GLU A 205 -9.86 39.90 -31.38
CA GLU A 205 -10.47 38.65 -31.82
C GLU A 205 -11.90 38.45 -31.32
N ALA A 206 -12.71 37.75 -32.11
CA ALA A 206 -14.08 37.37 -31.72
C ALA A 206 -14.99 38.56 -31.35
N ASN A 207 -14.82 39.72 -31.98
CA ASN A 207 -15.74 40.86 -31.86
C ASN A 207 -16.59 40.94 -33.14
N TYR A 208 -17.61 40.09 -33.22
CA TYR A 208 -18.34 39.78 -34.46
C TYR A 208 -19.05 40.96 -35.16
N LEU A 209 -19.24 42.11 -34.51
CA LEU A 209 -19.83 43.33 -35.09
C LEU A 209 -18.81 44.47 -35.28
N LEU A 210 -17.54 44.24 -34.97
CA LEU A 210 -16.49 45.26 -35.08
C LEU A 210 -16.10 45.40 -36.53
N SER A 211 -16.50 46.51 -37.16
CA SER A 211 -16.19 46.83 -38.56
C SER A 211 -15.34 48.11 -38.74
N ASP A 212 -15.19 48.91 -37.68
CA ASP A 212 -14.48 50.20 -37.70
C ASP A 212 -13.32 50.25 -36.68
N CYS A 213 -12.19 49.63 -37.00
CA CYS A 213 -11.04 49.47 -36.10
C CYS A 213 -9.77 50.17 -36.61
N ALA A 214 -9.84 50.81 -37.78
CA ALA A 214 -8.72 51.51 -38.42
C ALA A 214 -8.43 52.88 -37.78
N VAL A 215 -8.38 52.92 -36.45
CA VAL A 215 -7.99 54.10 -35.67
C VAL A 215 -6.49 54.36 -35.77
N GLN A 216 -6.08 55.62 -35.60
CA GLN A 216 -4.72 56.08 -35.93
C GLN A 216 -3.61 55.27 -35.21
N SER A 217 -3.81 54.90 -33.95
CA SER A 217 -2.86 54.08 -33.17
C SER A 217 -2.68 52.67 -33.77
N ILE A 218 -3.77 52.01 -34.16
CA ILE A 218 -3.75 50.70 -34.81
C ILE A 218 -3.09 50.81 -36.19
N CYS A 219 -3.48 51.79 -37.03
CA CYS A 219 -2.83 52.04 -38.32
C CYS A 219 -1.32 52.27 -38.17
N ASN A 220 -0.92 53.09 -37.19
CA ASN A 220 0.49 53.38 -36.94
C ASN A 220 1.26 52.13 -36.51
N TYR A 221 0.68 51.30 -35.63
CA TYR A 221 1.29 50.04 -35.21
C TYR A 221 1.45 49.07 -36.38
N LEU A 222 0.41 48.87 -37.19
CA LEU A 222 0.45 47.97 -38.34
C LEU A 222 1.44 48.41 -39.42
N SER A 223 1.73 49.71 -39.54
CA SER A 223 2.73 50.22 -40.50
C SER A 223 4.16 49.77 -40.21
N ASN A 224 4.48 49.46 -38.95
CA ASN A 224 5.77 48.94 -38.51
C ASN A 224 5.64 48.19 -37.18
N PRO A 225 5.11 46.94 -37.19
CA PRO A 225 4.82 46.20 -35.96
C PRO A 225 6.10 45.91 -35.17
N SER A 226 6.18 46.44 -33.95
CA SER A 226 7.27 46.17 -33.01
C SER A 226 7.16 44.80 -32.34
N GLY A 227 5.98 44.18 -32.38
CA GLY A 227 5.70 42.87 -31.80
C GLY A 227 4.58 42.09 -32.50
N GLY A 228 3.81 41.32 -31.74
CA GLY A 228 2.83 40.39 -32.31
C GLY A 228 1.54 41.06 -32.76
N VAL A 229 1.00 40.61 -33.90
CA VAL A 229 -0.31 41.02 -34.43
C VAL A 229 -1.20 39.79 -34.53
N VAL A 230 -2.34 39.81 -33.86
CA VAL A 230 -3.36 38.76 -33.92
C VAL A 230 -4.72 39.44 -34.10
N ILE A 231 -5.28 39.36 -35.31
CA ILE A 231 -6.57 39.97 -35.63
C ILE A 231 -7.33 38.96 -36.50
N TYR A 232 -8.44 38.44 -35.98
CA TYR A 232 -9.29 37.47 -36.69
C TYR A 232 -10.68 37.37 -36.05
N ASN A 233 -11.65 36.83 -36.78
CA ASN A 233 -13.00 36.58 -36.30
C ASN A 233 -13.71 37.87 -35.81
N ASN A 234 -13.59 38.96 -36.57
CA ASN A 234 -14.34 40.20 -36.39
C ASN A 234 -15.21 40.46 -37.65
N ASP A 235 -15.95 41.57 -37.70
CA ASP A 235 -16.72 41.91 -38.91
C ASP A 235 -15.80 42.42 -40.04
N THR A 236 -16.34 42.45 -41.26
CA THR A 236 -15.63 42.92 -42.47
C THR A 236 -15.11 44.34 -42.27
N GLY A 237 -13.84 44.55 -42.57
CA GLY A 237 -13.09 45.79 -42.31
C GLY A 237 -12.13 45.67 -41.13
N CYS A 238 -12.33 44.67 -40.26
CA CYS A 238 -11.54 44.41 -39.06
C CYS A 238 -11.21 42.94 -38.84
N ASN A 239 -11.57 42.08 -39.79
CA ASN A 239 -11.44 40.64 -39.64
C ASN A 239 -10.01 40.15 -39.90
N SER A 240 -9.12 40.98 -40.44
CA SER A 240 -7.71 40.64 -40.63
C SER A 240 -6.81 41.88 -40.63
N PRO A 241 -5.49 41.75 -40.37
CA PRO A 241 -4.56 42.88 -40.50
C PRO A 241 -4.57 43.54 -41.89
N PRO A 242 -4.64 42.80 -43.01
CA PRO A 242 -4.78 43.40 -44.34
C PRO A 242 -6.04 44.24 -44.54
N GLU A 243 -7.21 43.80 -44.04
CA GLU A 243 -8.45 44.59 -44.12
C GLU A 243 -8.28 45.97 -43.47
N ILE A 244 -7.62 46.01 -42.31
CA ILE A 244 -7.33 47.26 -41.60
C ILE A 244 -6.30 48.09 -42.37
N ALA A 245 -5.24 47.46 -42.88
CA ALA A 245 -4.19 48.11 -43.64
C ALA A 245 -4.73 48.82 -44.89
N ASP A 246 -5.68 48.20 -45.59
CA ASP A 246 -6.36 48.78 -46.75
C ASP A 246 -7.14 50.05 -46.38
N ILE A 247 -7.88 50.03 -45.27
CA ILE A 247 -8.59 51.22 -44.76
C ILE A 247 -7.60 52.32 -44.35
N CYS A 248 -6.51 51.94 -43.68
CA CYS A 248 -5.42 52.82 -43.28
C CYS A 248 -4.58 53.34 -44.46
N GLN A 249 -4.76 52.80 -45.67
CA GLN A 249 -3.96 53.09 -46.87
C GLN A 249 -2.45 52.83 -46.67
N ILE A 250 -2.12 51.76 -45.95
CA ILE A 250 -0.75 51.29 -45.71
C ILE A 250 -0.52 49.94 -46.39
N GLN A 251 0.71 49.69 -46.87
CA GLN A 251 1.12 48.36 -47.31
C GLN A 251 1.56 47.55 -46.09
N MET A 252 1.01 46.36 -45.92
CA MET A 252 1.37 45.51 -44.77
C MET A 252 2.79 44.93 -44.95
N PRO A 253 3.72 45.13 -43.98
CA PRO A 253 5.00 44.42 -43.99
C PRO A 253 4.80 42.95 -43.60
N CYS A 254 5.79 42.09 -43.89
CA CYS A 254 5.88 40.80 -43.20
C CYS A 254 5.79 41.00 -41.70
N LEU A 255 4.95 40.22 -41.03
CA LEU A 255 4.88 40.18 -39.58
C LEU A 255 6.16 39.53 -39.03
N PRO A 256 7.01 40.26 -38.30
CA PRO A 256 8.24 39.70 -37.75
C PRO A 256 7.96 38.72 -36.60
N ASN A 257 6.88 38.93 -35.85
CA ASN A 257 6.47 38.13 -34.68
C ASN A 257 4.96 37.80 -34.68
N GLY A 258 4.27 37.94 -35.82
CA GLY A 258 2.82 37.73 -35.93
C GLY A 258 2.46 36.46 -36.69
N ASN A 259 1.32 35.88 -36.35
CA ASN A 259 0.77 34.73 -37.06
C ASN A 259 -0.06 35.18 -38.27
N TYR A 260 -0.19 34.28 -39.23
CA TYR A 260 -0.99 34.46 -40.43
C TYR A 260 -2.17 33.48 -40.37
N TYR A 261 -3.38 33.99 -40.55
CA TYR A 261 -4.61 33.21 -40.50
C TYR A 261 -5.30 33.31 -41.85
N LEU A 262 -5.35 32.21 -42.59
CA LEU A 262 -5.99 32.11 -43.90
C LEU A 262 -7.22 31.20 -43.74
N TYR A 263 -8.39 31.81 -43.64
CA TYR A 263 -9.66 31.13 -43.33
C TYR A 263 -10.63 31.13 -44.51
N SER A 264 -10.18 31.56 -45.69
CA SER A 264 -10.93 31.50 -46.94
C SER A 264 -9.98 31.44 -48.13
N GLN A 265 -10.49 30.99 -49.29
CA GLN A 265 -9.72 31.06 -50.53
C GLN A 265 -9.34 32.50 -50.90
N SER A 266 -10.17 33.49 -50.52
CA SER A 266 -9.86 34.90 -50.75
C SER A 266 -8.59 35.33 -50.01
N ASP A 267 -8.41 34.89 -48.77
CA ASP A 267 -7.22 35.21 -47.97
C ASP A 267 -5.95 34.62 -48.60
N VAL A 268 -6.07 33.40 -49.14
CA VAL A 268 -4.97 32.75 -49.86
C VAL A 268 -4.64 33.51 -51.14
N ASP A 269 -5.65 33.85 -51.94
CA ASP A 269 -5.48 34.51 -53.24
C ASP A 269 -4.89 35.92 -53.11
N SER A 270 -5.27 36.67 -52.05
CA SER A 270 -4.79 38.04 -51.79
C SER A 270 -3.46 38.09 -51.05
N PHE A 271 -2.99 37.00 -50.43
CA PHE A 271 -1.78 37.02 -49.59
C PHE A 271 -0.57 37.72 -50.24
N SER A 272 -0.27 37.40 -51.50
CA SER A 272 0.88 37.98 -52.22
C SER A 272 0.77 39.48 -52.49
N THR A 273 -0.45 40.03 -52.53
CA THR A 273 -0.70 41.47 -52.66
C THR A 273 -0.73 42.14 -51.30
N ASP A 274 -1.33 41.48 -50.30
CA ASP A 274 -1.53 42.02 -48.96
C ASP A 274 -0.19 42.14 -48.22
N TYR A 275 0.66 41.12 -48.37
CA TYR A 275 2.01 41.06 -47.81
C TYR A 275 3.08 41.09 -48.90
N ALA A 276 3.05 42.13 -49.74
CA ALA A 276 4.04 42.34 -50.80
C ALA A 276 5.47 42.32 -50.20
N ASP A 277 6.33 41.44 -50.73
CA ASP A 277 7.69 41.11 -50.27
C ASP A 277 7.82 40.03 -49.18
N CYS A 278 6.73 39.34 -48.81
CA CYS A 278 6.79 38.27 -47.82
C CYS A 278 7.14 36.89 -48.37
N ASN A 279 8.45 36.62 -48.49
CA ASN A 279 8.99 35.35 -48.97
C ASN A 279 9.44 34.39 -47.84
N GLU A 280 9.54 34.88 -46.60
CA GLU A 280 9.85 34.08 -45.40
C GLU A 280 8.86 34.40 -44.29
N ILE A 281 8.23 33.37 -43.73
CA ILE A 281 7.18 33.52 -42.71
C ILE A 281 7.80 33.35 -41.32
N ASN A 282 7.93 34.45 -40.56
CA ASN A 282 8.59 34.42 -39.24
C ASN A 282 7.70 33.95 -38.08
N GLY A 283 6.37 34.05 -38.21
CA GLY A 283 5.40 33.48 -37.28
C GLY A 283 4.80 32.17 -37.78
N SER A 284 3.72 31.72 -37.13
CA SER A 284 2.98 30.54 -37.60
C SER A 284 1.96 30.92 -38.66
N MET A 285 1.75 30.05 -39.64
CA MET A 285 0.68 30.18 -40.63
C MET A 285 -0.35 29.07 -40.39
N TYR A 286 -1.61 29.48 -40.26
CA TYR A 286 -2.77 28.61 -40.12
C TYR A 286 -3.60 28.72 -41.40
N ILE A 287 -3.73 27.61 -42.13
CA ILE A 287 -4.56 27.50 -43.32
C ILE A 287 -5.69 26.54 -42.97
N GLU A 288 -6.89 27.08 -42.80
CA GLU A 288 -8.01 26.32 -42.24
C GLU A 288 -9.35 26.84 -42.75
N SER A 289 -9.96 26.13 -43.70
CA SER A 289 -11.34 26.36 -44.15
C SER A 289 -11.69 25.44 -45.32
N ASP A 290 -12.90 24.88 -45.27
CA ASP A 290 -13.44 24.05 -46.35
C ASP A 290 -13.57 24.83 -47.68
N ASP A 291 -13.54 26.17 -47.66
CA ASP A 291 -13.58 26.95 -48.90
C ASP A 291 -12.23 26.99 -49.64
N ILE A 292 -11.13 26.57 -49.01
CA ILE A 292 -9.77 26.61 -49.58
C ILE A 292 -9.54 25.38 -50.46
N GLN A 293 -9.29 25.63 -51.75
CA GLN A 293 -9.13 24.61 -52.81
C GLN A 293 -7.75 24.63 -53.46
N ASN A 294 -6.96 25.71 -53.30
CA ASN A 294 -5.59 25.80 -53.82
C ASN A 294 -4.75 26.81 -53.04
N LEU A 295 -3.42 26.71 -53.14
CA LEU A 295 -2.46 27.59 -52.46
C LEU A 295 -1.72 28.57 -53.40
N ASN A 296 -2.24 28.85 -54.59
CA ASN A 296 -1.49 29.56 -55.64
C ASN A 296 -1.00 30.96 -55.21
N GLY A 297 -1.76 31.66 -54.36
CA GLY A 297 -1.38 32.97 -53.83
C GLY A 297 -0.18 32.94 -52.87
N LEU A 298 0.28 31.75 -52.46
CA LEU A 298 1.45 31.54 -51.59
C LEU A 298 2.74 31.19 -52.34
N SER A 299 2.72 31.18 -53.68
CA SER A 299 3.84 30.71 -54.54
C SER A 299 5.18 31.45 -54.40
N GLY A 300 5.16 32.63 -53.79
CA GLY A 300 6.36 33.41 -53.44
C GLY A 300 7.09 32.94 -52.18
N ILE A 301 6.45 32.14 -51.31
CA ILE A 301 7.03 31.71 -50.03
C ILE A 301 8.13 30.68 -50.27
N THR A 302 9.28 30.92 -49.64
CA THR A 302 10.48 30.07 -49.75
C THR A 302 10.85 29.36 -48.45
N ALA A 303 10.40 29.87 -47.31
CA ALA A 303 10.64 29.27 -46.00
C ALA A 303 9.56 29.64 -44.97
N PHE A 304 9.26 28.68 -44.09
CA PHE A 304 8.51 28.92 -42.87
C PHE A 304 9.48 28.84 -41.69
N ASN A 305 9.69 29.95 -41.00
CA ASN A 305 10.52 30.04 -39.81
C ASN A 305 9.73 29.75 -38.53
N GLY A 306 8.39 29.88 -38.57
CA GLY A 306 7.46 29.34 -37.58
C GLY A 306 6.79 28.05 -38.04
N ASN A 307 5.61 27.75 -37.48
CA ASN A 307 4.86 26.53 -37.79
C ASN A 307 3.99 26.72 -39.03
N LEU A 308 3.76 25.64 -39.78
CA LEU A 308 2.76 25.57 -40.84
C LEU A 308 1.69 24.55 -40.46
N PHE A 309 0.46 25.02 -40.27
CA PHE A 309 -0.71 24.20 -39.99
C PHE A 309 -1.66 24.26 -41.18
N ILE A 310 -2.02 23.11 -41.74
CA ILE A 310 -2.96 22.97 -42.84
C ILE A 310 -3.99 21.90 -42.45
N GLN A 311 -5.24 22.32 -42.24
CA GLN A 311 -6.31 21.47 -41.71
C GLN A 311 -7.68 21.90 -42.25
N ASN A 312 -8.69 21.03 -42.27
CA ASN A 312 -10.04 21.35 -42.75
C ASN A 312 -10.00 22.07 -44.13
N THR A 313 -9.39 21.48 -45.16
CA THR A 313 -9.31 22.08 -46.51
C THR A 313 -9.76 21.11 -47.59
N HIS A 314 -10.14 21.63 -48.76
CA HIS A 314 -10.42 20.85 -49.97
C HIS A 314 -9.23 20.87 -50.95
N LEU A 315 -8.00 20.83 -50.41
CA LEU A 315 -6.77 20.74 -51.19
C LEU A 315 -6.53 19.32 -51.68
N SER A 316 -6.23 19.14 -52.96
CA SER A 316 -5.77 17.85 -53.50
C SER A 316 -4.27 17.61 -53.33
N ASP A 317 -3.50 18.70 -53.26
CA ASP A 317 -2.05 18.76 -53.08
C ASP A 317 -1.65 20.16 -52.56
N PHE A 318 -0.35 20.45 -52.48
CA PHE A 318 0.20 21.74 -52.02
C PHE A 318 0.70 22.62 -53.18
N SER A 319 0.17 22.47 -54.40
CA SER A 319 0.50 23.34 -55.52
C SER A 319 0.31 24.80 -55.13
N GLY A 320 1.33 25.62 -55.33
CA GLY A 320 1.42 26.97 -54.77
C GLY A 320 2.42 27.09 -53.61
N LEU A 321 3.01 26.00 -53.13
CA LEU A 321 4.16 26.03 -52.21
C LEU A 321 5.49 25.59 -52.85
N ASP A 322 5.56 25.56 -54.20
CA ASP A 322 6.66 24.99 -55.00
C ASP A 322 8.05 25.58 -54.72
N SER A 323 8.08 26.76 -54.12
CA SER A 323 9.29 27.51 -53.79
C SER A 323 9.83 27.18 -52.39
N VAL A 324 9.05 26.53 -51.54
CA VAL A 324 9.38 26.23 -50.14
C VAL A 324 10.52 25.23 -50.07
N ARG A 325 11.54 25.57 -49.28
CA ARG A 325 12.73 24.72 -49.08
C ARG A 325 12.87 24.19 -47.66
N ILE A 326 12.36 24.95 -46.68
CA ILE A 326 12.51 24.63 -45.27
C ILE A 326 11.28 25.06 -44.48
N ILE A 327 10.88 24.19 -43.55
CA ILE A 327 9.97 24.52 -42.45
C ILE A 327 10.79 24.33 -41.18
N ARG A 328 11.13 25.40 -40.46
CA ARG A 328 12.08 25.32 -39.34
C ARG A 328 11.52 24.64 -38.10
N ASN A 329 10.21 24.72 -37.91
CA ASN A 329 9.53 24.15 -36.74
C ASN A 329 8.55 23.08 -37.19
N TRP A 330 7.25 23.23 -36.88
CA TRP A 330 6.26 22.20 -37.08
C TRP A 330 5.62 22.30 -38.46
N PHE A 331 5.44 21.16 -39.10
CA PHE A 331 4.55 21.02 -40.24
C PHE A 331 3.44 20.05 -39.87
N TRP A 332 2.20 20.54 -39.79
CA TRP A 332 1.03 19.73 -39.48
C TRP A 332 0.06 19.75 -40.66
N VAL A 333 -0.27 18.55 -41.14
CA VAL A 333 -1.28 18.31 -42.18
C VAL A 333 -2.39 17.40 -41.64
N GLY A 334 -3.61 17.93 -41.61
CA GLY A 334 -4.80 17.28 -41.05
C GLY A 334 -5.09 17.67 -39.59
N THR A 335 -5.84 16.88 -38.85
CA THR A 335 -6.37 17.23 -37.51
C THR A 335 -6.21 16.09 -36.50
N TYR A 336 -6.37 16.38 -35.20
CA TYR A 336 -6.45 15.36 -34.14
C TYR A 336 -7.87 14.75 -34.00
N GLU A 337 -8.90 15.51 -34.35
CA GLU A 337 -10.33 15.16 -34.29
C GLU A 337 -10.95 15.11 -35.70
N ASP A 338 -12.25 14.83 -35.82
CA ASP A 338 -12.97 14.89 -37.11
C ASP A 338 -12.79 16.29 -37.75
N GLY A 339 -12.10 16.34 -38.88
CA GLY A 339 -11.65 17.58 -39.54
C GLY A 339 -10.63 17.35 -40.67
N ALA A 340 -10.80 16.24 -41.40
CA ALA A 340 -9.86 15.82 -42.44
C ALA A 340 -9.65 16.92 -43.50
N SER A 341 -8.51 16.88 -44.20
CA SER A 341 -8.45 17.41 -45.56
C SER A 341 -8.86 16.26 -46.49
N PRO A 342 -10.17 16.04 -46.72
CA PRO A 342 -10.67 14.80 -47.30
C PRO A 342 -10.18 14.57 -48.73
N ASP A 343 -9.74 15.62 -49.42
CA ASP A 343 -9.34 15.57 -50.82
C ASP A 343 -7.83 15.43 -51.02
N LEU A 344 -7.00 15.54 -49.96
CA LEU A 344 -5.55 15.54 -50.09
C LEU A 344 -5.04 14.18 -50.56
N ILE A 345 -4.40 14.11 -51.73
CA ILE A 345 -3.94 12.85 -52.34
C ILE A 345 -2.45 12.64 -52.15
N ASN A 346 -1.65 13.72 -52.22
CA ASN A 346 -0.20 13.68 -52.13
C ASN A 346 0.38 15.06 -51.74
N PHE A 347 1.71 15.16 -51.75
CA PHE A 347 2.45 16.36 -51.36
C PHE A 347 2.99 17.19 -52.56
N HIS A 348 2.40 17.06 -53.75
CA HIS A 348 2.82 17.81 -54.94
C HIS A 348 2.81 19.32 -54.65
N GLY A 349 3.79 20.06 -55.16
CA GLY A 349 4.03 21.45 -54.80
C GLY A 349 5.02 21.64 -53.65
N LEU A 350 5.58 20.57 -53.07
CA LEU A 350 6.66 20.65 -52.06
C LEU A 350 7.98 20.03 -52.54
N GLU A 351 8.22 19.94 -53.86
CA GLU A 351 9.38 19.25 -54.47
C GLU A 351 10.74 19.81 -54.09
N ARG A 352 10.77 21.00 -53.50
CA ARG A 352 11.99 21.67 -53.05
C ARG A 352 12.21 21.60 -51.55
N LEU A 353 11.23 21.13 -50.77
CA LEU A 353 11.35 20.98 -49.33
C LEU A 353 12.42 19.94 -49.01
N ASP A 354 13.46 20.34 -48.27
CA ASP A 354 14.57 19.47 -47.89
C ASP A 354 14.65 19.21 -46.38
N THR A 355 14.07 20.10 -45.57
CA THR A 355 14.21 20.09 -44.11
C THR A 355 12.90 20.48 -43.42
N ILE A 356 12.48 19.66 -42.46
CA ILE A 356 11.52 20.02 -41.41
C ILE A 356 12.27 19.98 -40.07
N GLY A 357 12.38 21.11 -39.38
CA GLY A 357 13.35 21.26 -38.29
C GLY A 357 12.93 20.69 -36.94
N GLU A 358 11.63 20.47 -36.70
CA GLU A 358 11.11 19.84 -35.48
C GLU A 358 10.09 18.74 -35.81
N LEU A 359 8.79 19.01 -35.67
CA LEU A 359 7.72 18.01 -35.77
C LEU A 359 7.11 17.97 -37.19
N PHE A 360 6.89 16.77 -37.71
CA PHE A 360 6.12 16.56 -38.94
C PHE A 360 4.95 15.63 -38.66
N TYR A 361 3.74 16.17 -38.73
CA TYR A 361 2.49 15.45 -38.48
C TYR A 361 1.66 15.35 -39.74
N VAL A 362 1.32 14.11 -40.09
CA VAL A 362 0.42 13.78 -41.21
C VAL A 362 -0.61 12.82 -40.68
N GLU A 363 -1.76 13.38 -40.27
CA GLU A 363 -2.78 12.63 -39.54
C GLU A 363 -4.19 12.87 -40.09
N ASN A 364 -5.02 11.82 -40.12
CA ASN A 364 -6.43 11.91 -40.51
C ASN A 364 -6.68 12.49 -41.92
N ASN A 365 -5.83 12.16 -42.91
CA ASN A 365 -6.07 12.53 -44.32
C ASN A 365 -6.61 11.31 -45.08
N GLU A 366 -7.94 11.24 -45.23
CA GLU A 366 -8.63 10.03 -45.73
C GLU A 366 -8.25 9.62 -47.16
N SER A 367 -8.00 10.59 -48.05
CA SER A 367 -7.64 10.34 -49.46
C SER A 367 -6.13 10.32 -49.72
N LEU A 368 -5.28 10.51 -48.71
CA LEU A 368 -3.83 10.58 -48.91
C LEU A 368 -3.32 9.22 -49.35
N GLU A 369 -2.76 9.14 -50.56
CA GLU A 369 -2.32 7.87 -51.15
C GLU A 369 -0.81 7.64 -50.98
N ASN A 370 0.00 8.72 -51.01
CA ASN A 370 1.47 8.69 -50.94
C ASN A 370 2.05 10.08 -50.60
N PHE A 371 3.38 10.17 -50.48
CA PHE A 371 4.13 11.39 -50.18
C PHE A 371 4.77 12.03 -51.43
N ASN A 372 4.30 11.70 -52.63
CA ASN A 372 4.86 12.26 -53.86
C ASN A 372 4.82 13.79 -53.80
N GLY A 373 5.97 14.40 -54.05
CA GLY A 373 6.20 15.82 -53.82
C GLY A 373 7.23 16.09 -52.74
N LEU A 374 7.45 15.19 -51.77
CA LEU A 374 8.51 15.33 -50.77
C LEU A 374 9.87 14.74 -51.17
N ASN A 375 10.09 14.52 -52.47
CA ASN A 375 11.22 13.75 -53.03
C ASN A 375 12.62 14.26 -52.61
N ARG A 376 12.72 15.47 -52.06
CA ARG A 376 13.97 16.09 -51.59
C ARG A 376 14.10 16.19 -50.08
N LEU A 377 13.07 15.83 -49.31
CA LEU A 377 13.08 15.87 -47.86
C LEU A 377 14.15 14.90 -47.35
N LYS A 378 15.13 15.41 -46.61
CA LYS A 378 16.27 14.64 -46.10
C LYS A 378 16.25 14.48 -44.59
N TYR A 379 15.70 15.48 -43.91
CA TYR A 379 15.80 15.64 -42.47
C TYR A 379 14.44 16.03 -41.90
N VAL A 380 14.00 15.25 -40.91
CA VAL A 380 13.00 15.68 -39.94
C VAL A 380 13.69 15.76 -38.59
N GLY A 381 13.49 16.86 -37.87
CA GLY A 381 14.10 17.11 -36.57
C GLY A 381 13.68 16.09 -35.54
N ASP A 382 12.66 16.40 -34.76
CA ASP A 382 12.33 15.60 -33.59
C ASP A 382 11.46 14.40 -33.98
N TYR A 383 10.20 14.64 -34.33
CA TYR A 383 9.18 13.59 -34.37
C TYR A 383 8.43 13.62 -35.70
N PHE A 384 8.45 12.49 -36.41
CA PHE A 384 7.67 12.28 -37.62
C PHE A 384 6.55 11.29 -37.34
N LYS A 385 5.31 11.75 -37.44
CA LYS A 385 4.11 10.96 -37.19
C LYS A 385 3.24 10.86 -38.44
N ILE A 386 2.98 9.62 -38.86
CA ILE A 386 2.11 9.26 -39.99
C ILE A 386 0.99 8.40 -39.42
N ARG A 387 -0.21 8.98 -39.25
CA ARG A 387 -1.27 8.29 -38.49
C ARG A 387 -2.65 8.39 -39.12
N VAL A 388 -3.40 7.29 -39.14
CA VAL A 388 -4.81 7.26 -39.57
C VAL A 388 -5.02 7.87 -40.97
N ASN A 389 -4.13 7.59 -41.92
CA ASN A 389 -4.32 7.97 -43.32
C ASN A 389 -4.82 6.73 -44.08
N HIS A 390 -6.15 6.51 -44.06
CA HIS A 390 -6.76 5.24 -44.45
C HIS A 390 -6.45 4.78 -45.89
N SER A 391 -6.26 5.72 -46.83
CA SER A 391 -5.91 5.41 -48.23
C SER A 391 -4.40 5.34 -48.50
N LEU A 392 -3.56 5.61 -47.49
CA LEU A 392 -2.11 5.69 -47.65
C LEU A 392 -1.58 4.28 -47.92
N SER A 393 -1.17 4.03 -49.16
CA SER A 393 -0.77 2.72 -49.63
C SER A 393 0.73 2.59 -49.88
N SER A 394 1.44 3.72 -49.95
CA SER A 394 2.89 3.77 -50.14
C SER A 394 3.51 5.01 -49.49
N LEU A 395 4.78 4.91 -49.09
CA LEU A 395 5.59 6.06 -48.63
C LEU A 395 6.40 6.70 -49.78
N GLU A 396 6.13 6.34 -51.04
CA GLU A 396 6.77 6.92 -52.23
C GLU A 396 6.78 8.45 -52.15
N GLY A 397 7.92 9.05 -52.48
CA GLY A 397 8.16 10.48 -52.34
C GLY A 397 9.00 10.84 -51.11
N LEU A 398 9.18 9.94 -50.15
CA LEU A 398 10.13 10.15 -49.04
C LEU A 398 11.55 9.65 -49.34
N ASP A 399 11.87 9.32 -50.59
CA ASP A 399 13.06 8.52 -50.96
C ASP A 399 14.42 9.16 -50.61
N SER A 400 14.45 10.45 -50.29
CA SER A 400 15.66 11.17 -49.85
C SER A 400 15.82 11.21 -48.33
N LEU A 401 14.79 10.85 -47.57
CA LEU A 401 14.73 10.96 -46.12
C LEU A 401 15.73 9.97 -45.51
N ASN A 402 16.75 10.50 -44.86
CA ASN A 402 17.83 9.69 -44.32
C ASN A 402 18.03 9.86 -42.80
N HIS A 403 17.43 10.89 -42.20
CA HIS A 403 17.61 11.19 -40.79
C HIS A 403 16.32 11.70 -40.14
N ILE A 404 15.97 11.09 -39.01
CA ILE A 404 14.94 11.55 -38.07
C ILE A 404 15.57 11.54 -36.68
N THR A 405 15.68 12.70 -36.00
CA THR A 405 16.50 12.81 -34.77
C THR A 405 15.94 11.99 -33.63
N THR A 406 14.62 12.03 -33.37
CA THR A 406 14.05 11.36 -32.18
C THR A 406 13.14 10.18 -32.50
N SER A 407 12.01 10.35 -33.19
CA SER A 407 11.14 9.19 -33.43
C SER A 407 10.35 9.24 -34.72
N LEU A 408 10.19 8.06 -35.31
CA LEU A 408 9.28 7.78 -36.41
C LEU A 408 8.12 6.93 -35.88
N TYR A 409 6.90 7.41 -36.07
CA TYR A 409 5.68 6.73 -35.67
C TYR A 409 4.75 6.55 -36.86
N ILE A 410 4.53 5.30 -37.26
CA ILE A 410 3.66 4.92 -38.39
C ILE A 410 2.52 4.07 -37.84
N ALA A 411 1.29 4.60 -37.85
CA ALA A 411 0.18 3.84 -37.28
C ALA A 411 -1.22 4.06 -37.88
N GLY A 412 -2.04 3.02 -37.91
CA GLY A 412 -3.43 3.12 -38.41
C GLY A 412 -3.52 3.43 -39.90
N ASN A 413 -2.46 3.15 -40.68
CA ASN A 413 -2.46 3.35 -42.13
C ASN A 413 -2.80 2.02 -42.80
N HIS A 414 -4.08 1.62 -42.71
CA HIS A 414 -4.52 0.26 -43.03
C HIS A 414 -4.33 -0.16 -44.50
N ALA A 415 -4.11 0.78 -45.43
CA ALA A 415 -3.80 0.48 -46.84
C ALA A 415 -2.30 0.25 -47.13
N LEU A 416 -1.41 0.54 -46.17
CA LEU A 416 0.03 0.52 -46.35
C LEU A 416 0.56 -0.92 -46.41
N GLN A 417 1.26 -1.27 -47.49
CA GLN A 417 1.70 -2.64 -47.76
C GLN A 417 3.17 -2.91 -47.42
N ASP A 418 4.01 -1.88 -47.54
CA ASP A 418 5.43 -1.90 -47.24
C ASP A 418 5.88 -0.48 -46.81
N LEU A 419 7.15 -0.32 -46.46
CA LEU A 419 7.75 0.96 -46.10
C LEU A 419 8.64 1.50 -47.24
N ASN A 420 8.44 1.02 -48.47
CA ASN A 420 9.17 1.56 -49.61
C ASN A 420 8.87 3.05 -49.76
N GLY A 421 9.93 3.83 -49.88
CA GLY A 421 9.89 5.29 -49.76
C GLY A 421 10.81 5.82 -48.66
N ILE A 422 11.08 5.05 -47.59
CA ILE A 422 12.05 5.45 -46.55
C ILE A 422 13.34 4.62 -46.54
N SER A 423 13.65 3.95 -47.65
CA SER A 423 14.84 3.08 -47.79
C SER A 423 16.19 3.75 -47.53
N GLN A 424 16.27 5.09 -47.60
CA GLN A 424 17.51 5.82 -47.29
C GLN A 424 17.67 6.17 -45.81
N LEU A 425 16.65 5.89 -44.98
CA LEU A 425 16.69 6.12 -43.54
C LEU A 425 17.80 5.27 -42.91
N ASN A 426 18.80 5.96 -42.35
CA ASN A 426 19.94 5.33 -41.70
C ASN A 426 20.11 5.76 -40.22
N TYR A 427 19.28 6.70 -39.77
CA TYR A 427 19.28 7.17 -38.39
C TYR A 427 17.85 7.43 -37.91
N VAL A 428 17.49 6.80 -36.80
CA VAL A 428 16.31 7.08 -35.98
C VAL A 428 16.62 6.65 -34.54
N ASP A 429 16.22 7.44 -33.54
CA ASP A 429 16.33 6.99 -32.14
C ASP A 429 15.20 5.97 -31.84
N ASN A 430 13.93 6.32 -32.01
CA ASN A 430 12.80 5.42 -31.75
C ASN A 430 11.95 5.14 -32.99
N LEU A 431 11.65 3.87 -33.25
CA LEU A 431 10.79 3.45 -34.36
C LEU A 431 9.56 2.71 -33.82
N THR A 432 8.37 3.22 -34.14
CA THR A 432 7.10 2.58 -33.78
C THR A 432 6.25 2.32 -35.03
N ILE A 433 5.86 1.06 -35.22
CA ILE A 433 5.00 0.59 -36.30
C ILE A 433 3.82 -0.14 -35.67
N TYR A 434 2.64 0.46 -35.78
CA TYR A 434 1.47 0.04 -35.03
C TYR A 434 0.21 -0.03 -35.90
N ASP A 435 -0.54 -1.13 -35.89
CA ASP A 435 -1.89 -1.15 -36.51
C ASP A 435 -1.89 -0.79 -38.00
N ASN A 436 -0.99 -1.39 -38.80
CA ASN A 436 -0.98 -1.27 -40.26
C ASN A 436 -1.38 -2.63 -40.87
N ASP A 437 -2.69 -2.81 -41.09
CA ASP A 437 -3.33 -4.11 -41.38
C ASP A 437 -2.79 -4.84 -42.61
N LEU A 438 -2.25 -4.12 -43.59
CA LEU A 438 -1.77 -4.68 -44.85
C LEU A 438 -0.23 -4.78 -44.95
N LEU A 439 0.49 -4.44 -43.87
CA LEU A 439 1.94 -4.47 -43.84
C LEU A 439 2.45 -5.91 -43.69
N VAL A 440 3.06 -6.48 -44.74
CA VAL A 440 3.49 -7.90 -44.78
C VAL A 440 4.91 -8.11 -44.22
N ASP A 441 5.80 -7.14 -44.40
CA ASP A 441 7.13 -7.10 -43.81
C ASP A 441 7.56 -5.63 -43.61
N LEU A 442 8.83 -5.40 -43.26
CA LEU A 442 9.40 -4.07 -43.01
C LEU A 442 10.30 -3.58 -44.16
N THR A 443 10.14 -4.14 -45.37
CA THR A 443 10.88 -3.71 -46.58
C THR A 443 10.78 -2.20 -46.74
N GLY A 444 11.91 -1.54 -46.99
CA GLY A 444 12.06 -0.08 -46.93
C GLY A 444 12.88 0.43 -45.73
N LEU A 445 13.35 -0.44 -44.83
CA LEU A 445 14.21 -0.08 -43.69
C LEU A 445 15.65 -0.60 -43.81
N GLU A 446 16.08 -1.04 -44.98
CA GLU A 446 17.30 -1.84 -45.17
C GLU A 446 18.59 -1.13 -44.79
N ASN A 447 18.61 0.20 -44.79
CA ASN A 447 19.79 0.99 -44.45
C ASN A 447 19.93 1.26 -42.94
N LEU A 448 18.93 0.91 -42.13
CA LEU A 448 19.07 0.98 -40.68
C LEU A 448 20.06 -0.09 -40.21
N THR A 449 21.14 0.38 -39.58
CA THR A 449 22.13 -0.51 -38.94
C THR A 449 22.04 -0.46 -37.42
N HIS A 450 21.50 0.63 -36.87
CA HIS A 450 21.36 0.86 -35.43
C HIS A 450 20.07 1.65 -35.19
N ILE A 451 19.39 1.36 -34.08
CA ILE A 451 18.29 2.16 -33.51
C ILE A 451 18.74 2.57 -32.11
N ASN A 452 18.98 3.86 -31.86
CA ASN A 452 19.60 4.34 -30.59
C ASN A 452 18.62 4.37 -29.40
N GLY A 453 17.34 4.22 -29.67
CA GLY A 453 16.25 4.10 -28.71
C GLY A 453 15.53 2.76 -28.90
N GLY A 454 14.20 2.76 -28.86
CA GLY A 454 13.39 1.55 -28.94
C GLY A 454 12.85 1.23 -30.34
N LEU A 455 12.63 -0.06 -30.60
CA LEU A 455 11.86 -0.58 -31.73
C LEU A 455 10.57 -1.21 -31.20
N THR A 456 9.42 -0.69 -31.63
CA THR A 456 8.10 -1.26 -31.31
C THR A 456 7.36 -1.63 -32.58
N VAL A 457 6.98 -2.89 -32.72
CA VAL A 457 6.16 -3.39 -33.83
C VAL A 457 5.00 -4.18 -33.26
N LYS A 458 3.78 -3.65 -33.40
CA LYS A 458 2.60 -4.17 -32.69
C LYS A 458 1.32 -4.07 -33.52
N HIS A 459 0.43 -5.06 -33.41
CA HIS A 459 -0.85 -5.08 -34.13
C HIS A 459 -0.72 -4.93 -35.66
N ASN A 460 0.36 -5.43 -36.26
CA ASN A 460 0.44 -5.54 -37.72
C ASN A 460 0.04 -6.97 -38.07
N ASP A 461 -1.27 -7.20 -38.14
CA ASP A 461 -1.85 -8.54 -38.06
C ASP A 461 -1.32 -9.50 -39.13
N ILE A 462 -1.06 -9.02 -40.35
CA ILE A 462 -0.57 -9.85 -41.47
C ILE A 462 0.95 -9.87 -41.62
N LEU A 463 1.69 -9.18 -40.75
CA LEU A 463 3.15 -9.12 -40.80
C LEU A 463 3.73 -10.53 -40.66
N GLU A 464 4.41 -11.04 -41.70
CA GLU A 464 4.89 -12.42 -41.76
C GLU A 464 6.30 -12.60 -41.16
N ASN A 465 7.13 -11.57 -41.27
CA ASN A 465 8.54 -11.53 -40.86
C ASN A 465 9.02 -10.07 -40.72
N LEU A 466 10.31 -9.87 -40.42
CA LEU A 466 10.94 -8.56 -40.21
C LEU A 466 11.94 -8.21 -41.33
N ASN A 467 11.78 -8.82 -42.51
CA ASN A 467 12.59 -8.47 -43.69
C ASN A 467 12.50 -6.97 -43.92
N GLY A 468 13.63 -6.37 -44.30
CA GLY A 468 13.81 -4.93 -44.29
C GLY A 468 14.72 -4.47 -43.17
N LEU A 469 14.84 -5.22 -42.07
CA LEU A 469 15.83 -4.94 -41.01
C LEU A 469 17.15 -5.71 -41.16
N ASN A 470 17.40 -6.30 -42.33
CA ASN A 470 18.48 -7.29 -42.57
C ASN A 470 19.91 -6.83 -42.18
N ASN A 471 20.14 -5.52 -42.07
CA ASN A 471 21.44 -4.92 -41.72
C ASN A 471 21.47 -4.35 -40.29
N LEU A 472 20.39 -4.50 -39.52
CA LEU A 472 20.26 -4.00 -38.16
C LEU A 472 21.16 -4.83 -37.23
N MET A 473 22.14 -4.17 -36.63
CA MET A 473 23.14 -4.79 -35.74
C MET A 473 22.82 -4.59 -34.27
N ALA A 474 22.15 -3.50 -33.90
CA ALA A 474 21.84 -3.18 -32.50
C ALA A 474 20.58 -2.33 -32.33
N ILE A 475 19.89 -2.54 -31.20
CA ILE A 475 18.82 -1.68 -30.69
C ILE A 475 19.23 -1.28 -29.26
N ASP A 476 19.50 -0.02 -29.00
CA ASP A 476 20.02 0.41 -27.68
C ASP A 476 18.93 0.46 -26.59
N GLY A 477 17.66 0.54 -26.99
CA GLY A 477 16.51 0.61 -26.10
C GLY A 477 15.65 -0.65 -26.05
N LEU A 478 14.35 -0.46 -25.83
CA LEU A 478 13.34 -1.52 -25.77
C LEU A 478 13.11 -2.11 -27.16
N PHE A 479 13.12 -3.44 -27.27
CA PHE A 479 12.57 -4.13 -28.43
C PHE A 479 11.24 -4.79 -28.05
N ASN A 480 10.15 -4.32 -28.66
CA ASN A 480 8.79 -4.74 -28.32
C ASN A 480 8.05 -5.29 -29.55
N LEU A 481 7.83 -6.61 -29.57
CA LEU A 481 7.13 -7.34 -30.63
C LEU A 481 5.89 -8.01 -30.07
N GLN A 482 4.73 -7.40 -30.28
CA GLN A 482 3.48 -7.89 -29.69
C GLN A 482 2.31 -7.96 -30.66
N TYR A 483 1.44 -8.96 -30.51
CA TYR A 483 0.18 -9.05 -31.26
C TYR A 483 0.34 -8.94 -32.78
N ASN A 484 1.41 -9.50 -33.35
CA ASN A 484 1.57 -9.64 -34.80
C ASN A 484 1.20 -11.08 -35.16
N TYR A 485 -0.08 -11.34 -35.38
CA TYR A 485 -0.63 -12.70 -35.35
C TYR A 485 -0.09 -13.62 -36.46
N HIS A 486 0.36 -13.07 -37.59
CA HIS A 486 0.98 -13.83 -38.69
C HIS A 486 2.52 -13.84 -38.66
N LEU A 487 3.16 -13.24 -37.65
CA LEU A 487 4.61 -13.20 -37.54
C LEU A 487 5.15 -14.60 -37.27
N SER A 488 5.79 -15.17 -38.27
CA SER A 488 6.18 -16.59 -38.28
C SER A 488 7.68 -16.83 -38.03
N SER A 489 8.51 -15.79 -38.20
CA SER A 489 9.95 -15.84 -37.96
C SER A 489 10.53 -14.44 -37.70
N PHE A 490 11.74 -14.38 -37.16
CA PHE A 490 12.54 -13.17 -37.07
C PHE A 490 13.45 -12.98 -38.30
N ALA A 491 13.10 -13.54 -39.45
CA ALA A 491 13.82 -13.30 -40.69
C ALA A 491 13.93 -11.79 -40.93
N GLY A 492 15.12 -11.33 -41.31
CA GLY A 492 15.49 -9.92 -41.35
C GLY A 492 16.25 -9.42 -40.11
N LEU A 493 16.43 -10.22 -39.05
CA LEU A 493 17.25 -9.84 -37.88
C LEU A 493 18.56 -10.62 -37.75
N GLU A 494 19.03 -11.25 -38.82
CA GLU A 494 20.16 -12.20 -38.77
C GLU A 494 21.50 -11.55 -38.36
N GLN A 495 21.60 -10.22 -38.38
CA GLN A 495 22.78 -9.46 -37.93
C GLN A 495 22.61 -8.83 -36.55
N LEU A 496 21.44 -8.95 -35.92
CA LEU A 496 21.14 -8.29 -34.64
C LEU A 496 21.95 -8.94 -33.52
N SER A 497 22.89 -8.18 -32.96
CA SER A 497 23.85 -8.67 -31.97
C SER A 497 23.53 -8.24 -30.53
N SER A 498 22.82 -7.13 -30.35
CA SER A 498 22.49 -6.62 -29.01
C SER A 498 21.16 -5.89 -28.95
N ILE A 499 20.52 -6.00 -27.78
CA ILE A 499 19.37 -5.20 -27.36
C ILE A 499 19.73 -4.57 -26.01
N GLY A 500 19.75 -3.24 -25.89
CA GLY A 500 20.23 -2.55 -24.69
C GLY A 500 19.24 -2.51 -23.53
N SER A 501 17.95 -2.76 -23.77
CA SER A 501 16.91 -2.85 -22.73
C SER A 501 16.12 -4.17 -22.81
N ASN A 502 14.84 -4.15 -22.41
CA ASN A 502 13.99 -5.32 -22.45
C ASN A 502 13.74 -5.78 -23.89
N PHE A 503 13.56 -7.10 -24.05
CA PHE A 503 13.08 -7.69 -25.29
C PHE A 503 11.78 -8.44 -24.99
N VAL A 504 10.67 -7.96 -25.55
CA VAL A 504 9.34 -8.52 -25.32
C VAL A 504 8.82 -9.17 -26.61
N ILE A 505 8.51 -10.46 -26.53
CA ILE A 505 7.92 -11.28 -27.59
C ILE A 505 6.59 -11.81 -27.04
N GLN A 506 5.46 -11.20 -27.46
CA GLN A 506 4.16 -11.51 -26.89
C GLN A 506 3.05 -11.69 -27.93
N HIS A 507 2.19 -12.71 -27.80
CA HIS A 507 1.03 -12.91 -28.69
C HIS A 507 1.37 -12.95 -30.19
N ASN A 508 2.53 -13.50 -30.57
CA ASN A 508 2.87 -13.75 -31.99
C ASN A 508 2.47 -15.20 -32.32
N THR A 509 1.18 -15.41 -32.54
CA THR A 509 0.54 -16.73 -32.40
C THR A 509 1.01 -17.81 -33.37
N VAL A 510 1.60 -17.45 -34.52
CA VAL A 510 2.13 -18.43 -35.48
C VAL A 510 3.63 -18.64 -35.39
N LEU A 511 4.33 -17.86 -34.57
CA LEU A 511 5.77 -17.95 -34.36
C LEU A 511 6.13 -19.33 -33.78
N THR A 512 6.99 -20.09 -34.47
CA THR A 512 7.36 -21.45 -34.05
C THR A 512 8.69 -21.54 -33.32
N SER A 513 9.59 -20.58 -33.54
CA SER A 513 10.92 -20.50 -32.92
C SER A 513 11.47 -19.08 -32.91
N LEU A 514 12.66 -18.89 -32.35
CA LEU A 514 13.40 -17.63 -32.37
C LEU A 514 14.37 -17.51 -33.55
N ALA A 515 14.20 -18.34 -34.61
CA ALA A 515 15.10 -18.36 -35.76
C ALA A 515 15.18 -16.98 -36.43
N GLY A 516 16.41 -16.56 -36.76
CA GLY A 516 16.73 -15.21 -37.21
C GLY A 516 17.46 -14.37 -36.16
N LEU A 517 17.53 -14.82 -34.90
CA LEU A 517 18.26 -14.13 -33.82
C LEU A 517 19.64 -14.75 -33.53
N ASP A 518 20.21 -15.49 -34.49
CA ASP A 518 21.36 -16.38 -34.27
C ASP A 518 22.64 -15.67 -33.82
N GLU A 519 22.77 -14.37 -34.11
CA GLU A 519 23.89 -13.51 -33.70
C GLU A 519 23.64 -12.71 -32.42
N LEU A 520 22.45 -12.82 -31.81
CA LEU A 520 22.09 -12.07 -30.61
C LEU A 520 22.90 -12.57 -29.41
N ASP A 521 23.84 -11.75 -28.92
CA ASP A 521 24.76 -12.08 -27.84
C ASP A 521 24.28 -11.58 -26.47
N SER A 522 23.63 -10.41 -26.42
CA SER A 522 23.23 -9.80 -25.14
C SER A 522 21.91 -9.05 -25.19
N ILE A 523 21.16 -9.13 -24.07
CA ILE A 523 19.99 -8.32 -23.78
C ILE A 523 20.24 -7.61 -22.44
N GLY A 524 20.34 -6.28 -22.46
CA GLY A 524 20.62 -5.47 -21.28
C GLY A 524 19.46 -5.42 -20.28
N GLY A 525 18.26 -5.84 -20.69
CA GLY A 525 17.07 -5.97 -19.85
C GLY A 525 16.52 -7.40 -19.78
N ILE A 526 15.22 -7.50 -19.53
CA ILE A 526 14.50 -8.76 -19.38
C ILE A 526 14.12 -9.30 -20.77
N LEU A 527 14.45 -10.56 -21.05
CA LEU A 527 13.87 -11.33 -22.14
C LEU A 527 12.53 -11.90 -21.69
N SER A 528 11.44 -11.42 -22.28
CA SER A 528 10.06 -11.83 -21.99
C SER A 528 9.45 -12.55 -23.18
N ILE A 529 9.14 -13.83 -23.02
CA ILE A 529 8.51 -14.69 -24.03
C ILE A 529 7.17 -15.15 -23.49
N ILE A 530 6.09 -14.52 -23.93
CA ILE A 530 4.78 -14.59 -23.27
C ILE A 530 3.68 -14.90 -24.30
N ASP A 531 2.86 -15.92 -24.04
CA ASP A 531 1.68 -16.24 -24.87
C ASP A 531 1.95 -16.34 -26.38
N ASN A 532 3.01 -17.07 -26.76
CA ASN A 532 3.26 -17.41 -28.15
C ASN A 532 2.76 -18.83 -28.43
N ALA A 533 1.48 -18.93 -28.80
CA ALA A 533 0.71 -20.17 -28.87
C ALA A 533 1.37 -21.32 -29.66
N ASN A 534 2.15 -21.02 -30.71
CA ASN A 534 2.80 -22.01 -31.56
C ASN A 534 4.32 -22.17 -31.33
N LEU A 535 4.88 -21.53 -30.31
CA LEU A 535 6.31 -21.59 -30.03
C LEU A 535 6.69 -22.94 -29.43
N THR A 536 7.42 -23.78 -30.18
CA THR A 536 7.77 -25.14 -29.74
C THR A 536 9.13 -25.26 -29.06
N HIS A 537 10.05 -24.35 -29.39
CA HIS A 537 11.42 -24.30 -28.88
C HIS A 537 12.02 -22.89 -29.10
N LEU A 538 13.14 -22.59 -28.45
CA LEU A 538 13.78 -21.27 -28.49
C LEU A 538 14.98 -21.21 -29.44
N SER A 539 15.16 -22.20 -30.31
CA SER A 539 16.23 -22.22 -31.31
C SER A 539 16.28 -20.91 -32.08
N GLY A 540 17.48 -20.34 -32.22
CA GLY A 540 17.70 -19.05 -32.84
C GLY A 540 18.36 -18.06 -31.89
N ALA A 541 18.22 -18.18 -30.57
CA ALA A 541 18.99 -17.35 -29.61
C ALA A 541 20.34 -17.99 -29.20
N VAL A 542 20.98 -18.71 -30.12
CA VAL A 542 22.05 -19.69 -29.80
C VAL A 542 23.35 -19.08 -29.27
N GLN A 543 23.57 -17.77 -29.50
CA GLN A 543 24.72 -17.03 -28.99
C GLN A 543 24.41 -16.19 -27.74
N LEU A 544 23.15 -16.17 -27.27
CA LEU A 544 22.73 -15.30 -26.18
C LEU A 544 23.44 -15.69 -24.88
N ALA A 545 24.46 -14.92 -24.50
CA ALA A 545 25.34 -15.22 -23.38
C ALA A 545 24.82 -14.69 -22.04
N SER A 546 24.05 -13.59 -22.07
CA SER A 546 23.54 -12.95 -20.85
C SER A 546 22.23 -12.18 -21.06
N VAL A 547 21.41 -12.19 -20.01
CA VAL A 547 20.21 -11.35 -19.87
C VAL A 547 20.14 -10.77 -18.46
N TRP A 548 19.47 -9.63 -18.29
CA TRP A 548 19.15 -9.14 -16.95
C TRP A 548 18.12 -10.05 -16.27
N GLY A 549 17.06 -10.45 -16.99
CA GLY A 549 16.05 -11.40 -16.49
C GLY A 549 15.52 -12.31 -17.60
N LEU A 550 15.05 -13.49 -17.23
CA LEU A 550 14.48 -14.46 -18.16
C LEU A 550 13.05 -14.83 -17.74
N HIS A 551 12.06 -14.38 -18.49
CA HIS A 551 10.64 -14.53 -18.18
C HIS A 551 9.96 -15.31 -19.31
N ILE A 552 9.50 -16.53 -19.02
CA ILE A 552 8.88 -17.43 -20.00
C ILE A 552 7.53 -17.89 -19.45
N TYR A 553 6.44 -17.34 -20.00
CA TYR A 553 5.09 -17.59 -19.51
C TYR A 553 4.13 -17.99 -20.63
N ASP A 554 3.16 -18.84 -20.29
CA ASP A 554 1.98 -19.04 -21.11
C ASP A 554 2.29 -19.51 -22.55
N ASN A 555 3.39 -20.24 -22.80
CA ASN A 555 3.70 -20.79 -24.12
C ASN A 555 3.25 -22.27 -24.17
N PRO A 556 2.02 -22.56 -24.63
CA PRO A 556 1.36 -23.82 -24.31
C PRO A 556 1.96 -25.04 -24.98
N ILE A 557 2.69 -24.89 -26.09
CA ILE A 557 3.32 -26.00 -26.81
C ILE A 557 4.86 -26.00 -26.74
N LEU A 558 5.45 -25.13 -25.91
CA LEU A 558 6.89 -25.09 -25.69
C LEU A 558 7.33 -26.36 -24.96
N ILE A 559 8.24 -27.14 -25.54
CA ILE A 559 8.62 -28.46 -25.00
C ILE A 559 9.90 -28.40 -24.16
N ASN A 560 10.83 -27.52 -24.53
CA ASN A 560 12.09 -27.27 -23.82
C ASN A 560 12.57 -25.84 -24.11
N LEU A 561 13.73 -25.47 -23.57
CA LEU A 561 14.35 -24.15 -23.74
C LEU A 561 15.57 -24.21 -24.69
N GLU A 562 15.70 -25.26 -25.50
CA GLU A 562 16.82 -25.42 -26.45
C GLU A 562 16.89 -24.21 -27.37
N GLY A 563 18.11 -23.72 -27.58
CA GLY A 563 18.36 -22.42 -28.20
C GLY A 563 18.92 -21.38 -27.24
N LEU A 564 18.77 -21.56 -25.92
CA LEU A 564 19.41 -20.70 -24.90
C LEU A 564 20.73 -21.30 -24.36
N ASP A 565 21.30 -22.29 -25.04
CA ASP A 565 22.38 -23.14 -24.50
C ASP A 565 23.66 -22.37 -24.12
N ALA A 566 23.88 -21.20 -24.72
CA ALA A 566 25.00 -20.30 -24.41
C ALA A 566 24.75 -19.39 -23.19
N LEU A 567 23.52 -19.32 -22.67
CA LEU A 567 23.14 -18.41 -21.60
C LEU A 567 23.87 -18.77 -20.31
N ALA A 568 24.83 -17.94 -19.92
CA ALA A 568 25.73 -18.19 -18.80
C ALA A 568 25.35 -17.43 -17.52
N LEU A 569 24.61 -16.31 -17.66
CA LEU A 569 24.26 -15.42 -16.55
C LEU A 569 22.84 -14.86 -16.70
N ILE A 570 22.09 -14.91 -15.60
CA ILE A 570 20.86 -14.15 -15.38
C ILE A 570 21.09 -13.22 -14.18
N ASP A 571 21.12 -11.90 -14.40
CA ASP A 571 21.53 -10.94 -13.36
C ASP A 571 20.43 -10.60 -12.34
N SER A 572 19.19 -10.97 -12.62
CA SER A 572 18.01 -10.72 -11.81
C SER A 572 17.15 -11.99 -11.74
N SER A 573 15.90 -11.94 -12.20
CA SER A 573 14.91 -13.01 -12.04
C SER A 573 14.91 -14.03 -13.18
N CYS A 574 14.68 -15.30 -12.85
CA CYS A 574 14.42 -16.38 -13.79
C CYS A 574 13.06 -17.00 -13.47
N PHE A 575 12.06 -16.73 -14.29
CA PHE A 575 10.68 -17.10 -14.04
C PHE A 575 10.12 -17.90 -15.22
N ILE A 576 9.72 -19.14 -14.95
CA ILE A 576 9.23 -20.11 -15.94
C ILE A 576 7.87 -20.62 -15.43
N LYS A 577 6.78 -20.09 -16.01
CA LYS A 577 5.42 -20.32 -15.48
C LYS A 577 4.42 -20.71 -16.55
N ASN A 578 3.47 -21.59 -16.22
CA ASN A 578 2.34 -21.94 -17.07
C ASN A 578 2.70 -22.39 -18.51
N ASN A 579 3.82 -23.09 -18.69
CA ASN A 579 4.19 -23.68 -19.98
C ASN A 579 3.73 -25.15 -20.00
N ILE A 580 2.46 -25.37 -20.35
CA ILE A 580 1.77 -26.64 -20.10
C ILE A 580 2.35 -27.87 -20.82
N SER A 581 3.15 -27.68 -21.88
CA SER A 581 3.84 -28.75 -22.61
C SER A 581 5.33 -28.88 -22.28
N LEU A 582 5.86 -28.04 -21.38
CA LEU A 582 7.28 -27.99 -21.07
C LEU A 582 7.70 -29.25 -20.31
N GLN A 583 8.60 -30.04 -20.90
CA GLN A 583 9.03 -31.33 -20.35
C GLN A 583 10.36 -31.25 -19.61
N SER A 584 11.22 -30.28 -19.94
CA SER A 584 12.51 -30.04 -19.27
C SER A 584 12.97 -28.60 -19.45
N LEU A 585 13.93 -28.15 -18.65
CA LEU A 585 14.62 -26.87 -18.81
C LEU A 585 15.88 -26.98 -19.69
N GLN A 586 16.00 -28.07 -20.47
CA GLN A 586 17.11 -28.31 -21.38
C GLN A 586 17.22 -27.11 -22.32
N GLY A 587 18.44 -26.58 -22.45
CA GLY A 587 18.68 -25.28 -23.06
C GLY A 587 19.33 -24.27 -22.11
N LEU A 588 19.28 -24.47 -20.79
CA LEU A 588 19.99 -23.59 -19.84
C LEU A 588 21.38 -24.10 -19.42
N THR A 589 22.01 -24.95 -20.23
CA THR A 589 23.15 -25.80 -19.80
C THR A 589 24.42 -25.06 -19.40
N SER A 590 24.64 -23.85 -19.90
CA SER A 590 25.82 -23.04 -19.57
C SER A 590 25.60 -22.13 -18.36
N LEU A 591 24.39 -22.11 -17.79
CA LEU A 591 24.02 -21.20 -16.72
C LEU A 591 24.77 -21.56 -15.45
N ASN A 592 25.60 -20.63 -14.96
CA ASN A 592 26.44 -20.85 -13.77
C ASN A 592 25.84 -20.21 -12.51
N ARG A 593 25.10 -19.11 -12.68
CA ARG A 593 24.61 -18.30 -11.57
C ARG A 593 23.36 -17.52 -11.94
N ILE A 594 22.44 -17.43 -10.98
CA ILE A 594 21.26 -16.56 -11.05
C ILE A 594 21.32 -15.61 -9.84
N ASN A 595 21.38 -14.31 -10.09
CA ASN A 595 21.59 -13.32 -9.03
C ASN A 595 20.30 -12.93 -8.27
N GLY A 596 19.13 -13.23 -8.81
CA GLY A 596 17.84 -12.99 -8.19
C GLY A 596 17.03 -14.27 -7.96
N PRO A 597 15.69 -14.15 -7.83
CA PRO A 597 14.80 -15.27 -7.53
C PRO A 597 14.55 -16.19 -8.73
N VAL A 598 14.23 -17.44 -8.44
CA VAL A 598 13.87 -18.48 -9.42
C VAL A 598 12.47 -19.01 -9.11
N ASP A 599 11.57 -18.89 -10.08
CA ASP A 599 10.24 -19.48 -10.04
C ASP A 599 10.09 -20.51 -11.16
N ILE A 600 9.73 -21.74 -10.81
CA ILE A 600 9.34 -22.81 -11.74
C ILE A 600 7.95 -23.26 -11.33
N LEU A 601 6.91 -22.62 -11.89
CA LEU A 601 5.53 -22.77 -11.40
C LEU A 601 4.60 -23.26 -12.50
N ASP A 602 3.62 -24.09 -12.15
CA ASP A 602 2.51 -24.42 -13.04
C ASP A 602 2.95 -25.04 -14.39
N ASN A 603 3.99 -25.86 -14.41
CA ASN A 603 4.43 -26.61 -15.60
C ASN A 603 4.08 -28.11 -15.42
N PRO A 604 2.81 -28.51 -15.62
CA PRO A 604 2.28 -29.80 -15.17
C PRO A 604 2.94 -31.04 -15.79
N VAL A 605 3.56 -30.91 -16.97
CA VAL A 605 4.26 -32.02 -17.66
C VAL A 605 5.79 -31.96 -17.53
N LEU A 606 6.33 -31.00 -16.77
CA LEU A 606 7.76 -30.87 -16.52
C LEU A 606 8.25 -32.11 -15.78
N GLN A 607 9.18 -32.88 -16.36
CA GLN A 607 9.63 -34.15 -15.80
C GLN A 607 10.90 -33.99 -14.96
N ASN A 608 11.73 -33.00 -15.29
CA ASN A 608 12.99 -32.70 -14.62
C ASN A 608 13.37 -31.25 -14.87
N VAL A 609 14.25 -30.72 -14.03
CA VAL A 609 14.84 -29.39 -14.16
C VAL A 609 16.21 -29.42 -14.87
N ASN A 610 16.50 -30.47 -15.66
CA ASN A 610 17.77 -30.59 -16.39
C ASN A 610 17.97 -29.36 -17.27
N GLY A 611 19.22 -28.91 -17.37
CA GLY A 611 19.57 -27.62 -17.94
C GLY A 611 20.24 -26.74 -16.89
N MET A 612 19.76 -26.72 -15.65
CA MET A 612 20.31 -25.85 -14.61
C MET A 612 21.53 -26.41 -13.85
N GLY A 613 22.16 -27.49 -14.35
CA GLY A 613 23.15 -28.26 -13.58
C GLY A 613 24.44 -27.51 -13.24
N GLY A 614 24.73 -26.45 -13.98
CA GLY A 614 25.86 -25.54 -13.71
C GLY A 614 25.59 -24.49 -12.64
N VAL A 615 24.33 -24.28 -12.24
CA VAL A 615 23.94 -23.23 -11.30
C VAL A 615 24.44 -23.59 -9.91
N ASP A 616 25.40 -22.81 -9.38
CA ASP A 616 25.93 -23.02 -8.02
C ASP A 616 25.27 -22.13 -6.95
N THR A 617 24.64 -21.03 -7.38
CA THR A 617 24.10 -20.00 -6.51
C THR A 617 22.82 -19.42 -7.09
N ILE A 618 21.78 -19.36 -6.25
CA ILE A 618 20.58 -18.57 -6.45
C ILE A 618 20.60 -17.41 -5.44
N GLY A 619 20.66 -16.18 -5.95
CA GLY A 619 20.77 -14.95 -5.14
C GLY A 619 19.45 -14.49 -4.49
N GLY A 620 18.31 -15.05 -4.92
CA GLY A 620 17.00 -14.87 -4.29
C GLY A 620 16.45 -16.16 -3.68
N TYR A 621 15.13 -16.31 -3.72
CA TYR A 621 14.45 -17.55 -3.36
C TYR A 621 14.43 -18.53 -4.53
N LEU A 622 14.26 -19.82 -4.22
CA LEU A 622 13.92 -20.86 -5.19
C LEU A 622 12.51 -21.37 -4.88
N ASN A 623 11.59 -21.25 -5.83
CA ASN A 623 10.22 -21.73 -5.68
C ASN A 623 9.88 -22.69 -6.82
N ILE A 624 9.52 -23.91 -6.46
CA ILE A 624 9.11 -24.98 -7.37
C ILE A 624 7.73 -25.44 -6.93
N GLU A 625 6.70 -24.97 -7.64
CA GLU A 625 5.30 -25.18 -7.28
C GLU A 625 4.48 -25.75 -8.44
N ASN A 626 3.59 -26.71 -8.16
CA ASN A 626 2.58 -27.19 -9.11
C ASN A 626 3.18 -27.75 -10.42
N ASN A 627 4.27 -28.53 -10.32
CA ASN A 627 4.87 -29.26 -11.44
C ASN A 627 4.61 -30.77 -11.28
N ASP A 628 3.36 -31.19 -11.48
CA ASP A 628 2.87 -32.54 -11.14
C ASP A 628 3.68 -33.72 -11.73
N SER A 629 4.33 -33.53 -12.87
CA SER A 629 5.12 -34.59 -13.52
C SER A 629 6.59 -34.63 -13.08
N LEU A 630 7.04 -33.69 -12.23
CA LEU A 630 8.44 -33.52 -11.85
C LEU A 630 8.85 -34.68 -10.94
N VAL A 631 9.84 -35.46 -11.36
CA VAL A 631 10.25 -36.70 -10.63
C VAL A 631 11.52 -36.53 -9.81
N ASN A 632 12.38 -35.56 -10.13
CA ASN A 632 13.62 -35.31 -9.40
C ASN A 632 14.16 -33.90 -9.68
N LEU A 633 15.15 -33.51 -8.89
CA LEU A 633 15.82 -32.21 -8.94
C LEU A 633 17.24 -32.30 -9.50
N ASN A 634 17.59 -33.36 -10.27
CA ASN A 634 18.94 -33.61 -10.80
C ASN A 634 19.56 -32.45 -11.58
N GLY A 635 18.72 -31.59 -12.14
CA GLY A 635 19.16 -30.36 -12.78
C GLY A 635 19.74 -29.32 -11.83
N PHE A 636 19.75 -29.53 -10.52
CA PHE A 636 20.39 -28.67 -9.52
C PHE A 636 21.63 -29.28 -8.87
N ALA A 637 22.24 -30.33 -9.45
CA ALA A 637 23.35 -31.06 -8.84
C ALA A 637 24.55 -30.18 -8.41
N GLY A 638 24.74 -29.02 -9.06
CA GLY A 638 25.76 -28.03 -8.73
C GLY A 638 25.36 -27.00 -7.66
N LEU A 639 24.08 -26.90 -7.28
CA LEU A 639 23.52 -25.84 -6.44
C LEU A 639 24.02 -25.99 -5.01
N LYS A 640 24.68 -24.94 -4.51
CA LYS A 640 25.27 -24.90 -3.16
C LYS A 640 24.60 -23.88 -2.26
N TYR A 641 24.18 -22.75 -2.84
CA TYR A 641 23.71 -21.60 -2.07
C TYR A 641 22.35 -21.10 -2.55
N ILE A 642 21.41 -20.97 -1.62
CA ILE A 642 20.16 -20.23 -1.80
C ILE A 642 20.16 -19.08 -0.77
N GLN A 643 20.13 -17.84 -1.24
CA GLN A 643 20.30 -16.65 -0.38
C GLN A 643 19.01 -16.20 0.31
N GLN A 644 17.85 -16.74 -0.06
CA GLN A 644 16.56 -16.52 0.63
C GLN A 644 15.87 -17.87 0.85
N ASP A 645 14.56 -17.96 0.64
CA ASP A 645 13.76 -19.14 0.93
C ASP A 645 13.86 -20.22 -0.16
N PHE A 646 13.62 -21.47 0.21
CA PHE A 646 13.41 -22.58 -0.70
C PHE A 646 12.03 -23.18 -0.46
N LEU A 647 11.16 -23.07 -1.46
CA LEU A 647 9.81 -23.59 -1.47
C LEU A 647 9.72 -24.74 -2.48
N LEU A 648 9.39 -25.93 -1.98
CA LEU A 648 9.05 -27.10 -2.81
C LEU A 648 7.62 -27.50 -2.46
N THR A 649 6.64 -27.08 -3.27
CA THR A 649 5.23 -27.29 -2.94
C THR A 649 4.40 -27.88 -4.08
N LYS A 650 3.41 -28.72 -3.77
CA LYS A 650 2.46 -29.25 -4.77
C LYS A 650 3.13 -29.94 -5.97
N ASN A 651 4.21 -30.70 -5.78
CA ASN A 651 4.82 -31.49 -6.85
C ASN A 651 4.45 -32.97 -6.66
N GLY A 652 3.50 -33.45 -7.47
CA GLY A 652 2.84 -34.75 -7.26
C GLY A 652 3.71 -36.01 -7.43
N ARG A 653 4.91 -35.90 -8.02
CA ARG A 653 5.78 -37.06 -8.36
C ARG A 653 7.20 -37.01 -7.81
N ILE A 654 7.57 -35.97 -7.07
CA ILE A 654 8.88 -35.93 -6.41
C ILE A 654 8.87 -36.92 -5.24
N GLU A 655 9.81 -37.88 -5.26
CA GLU A 655 9.96 -38.90 -4.21
C GLU A 655 11.00 -38.49 -3.15
N ASP A 656 12.01 -37.71 -3.54
CA ASP A 656 13.12 -37.25 -2.70
C ASP A 656 13.72 -35.92 -3.23
N PHE A 657 14.81 -35.45 -2.63
CA PHE A 657 15.55 -34.24 -3.04
C PHE A 657 16.80 -34.58 -3.87
N PHE A 658 16.85 -35.77 -4.50
CA PHE A 658 18.01 -36.18 -5.30
C PHE A 658 18.27 -35.17 -6.43
N GLY A 659 19.53 -34.74 -6.53
CA GLY A 659 19.96 -33.59 -7.30
C GLY A 659 20.27 -32.33 -6.49
N LEU A 660 20.04 -32.31 -5.17
CA LEU A 660 20.43 -31.19 -4.29
C LEU A 660 21.56 -31.54 -3.31
N GLU A 661 22.32 -32.60 -3.57
CA GLU A 661 23.36 -33.13 -2.67
C GLU A 661 24.49 -32.14 -2.37
N SER A 662 24.64 -31.11 -3.21
CA SER A 662 25.62 -30.03 -3.03
C SER A 662 25.12 -28.88 -2.16
N LEU A 663 23.82 -28.81 -1.87
CA LEU A 663 23.18 -27.70 -1.17
C LEU A 663 23.63 -27.70 0.29
N ASN A 664 24.45 -26.70 0.66
CA ASN A 664 25.01 -26.60 2.00
C ASN A 664 24.46 -25.44 2.82
N TYR A 665 23.91 -24.42 2.15
CA TYR A 665 23.57 -23.17 2.79
C TYR A 665 22.27 -22.59 2.25
N LEU A 666 21.30 -22.48 3.15
CA LEU A 666 20.01 -21.83 2.96
C LEU A 666 19.88 -20.69 3.97
N ARG A 667 19.91 -19.43 3.50
CA ARG A 667 19.77 -18.27 4.39
C ARG A 667 18.35 -18.02 4.86
N GLY A 668 17.36 -18.38 4.06
CA GLY A 668 15.96 -18.23 4.41
C GLY A 668 15.39 -19.51 5.02
N SER A 669 14.11 -19.72 4.75
CA SER A 669 13.31 -20.83 5.24
C SER A 669 13.24 -21.96 4.21
N LEU A 670 13.10 -23.19 4.69
CA LEU A 670 12.77 -24.37 3.90
C LEU A 670 11.30 -24.71 4.08
N LEU A 671 10.50 -24.65 3.02
CA LEU A 671 9.10 -25.07 3.00
C LEU A 671 8.91 -26.26 2.06
N VAL A 672 8.52 -27.40 2.62
CA VAL A 672 8.23 -28.63 1.89
C VAL A 672 6.79 -29.03 2.16
N SER A 673 5.90 -28.78 1.20
CA SER A 673 4.46 -28.96 1.44
C SER A 673 3.69 -29.57 0.28
N GLN A 674 2.72 -30.44 0.57
CA GLN A 674 1.81 -31.00 -0.44
C GLN A 674 2.52 -31.77 -1.58
N ASN A 675 3.68 -32.39 -1.32
CA ASN A 675 4.36 -33.25 -2.30
C ASN A 675 3.94 -34.70 -2.06
N SER A 676 2.87 -35.14 -2.74
CA SER A 676 2.16 -36.39 -2.42
C SER A 676 2.98 -37.68 -2.60
N ALA A 677 4.04 -37.64 -3.40
CA ALA A 677 4.92 -38.79 -3.65
C ALA A 677 6.17 -38.81 -2.76
N LEU A 678 6.43 -37.75 -2.00
CA LEU A 678 7.68 -37.58 -1.23
C LEU A 678 7.75 -38.62 -0.11
N THR A 679 8.81 -39.43 -0.08
CA THR A 679 9.03 -40.48 0.93
C THR A 679 10.07 -40.12 1.97
N ASP A 680 11.08 -39.34 1.58
CA ASP A 680 12.12 -38.81 2.46
C ASP A 680 12.73 -37.51 1.87
N LEU A 681 13.76 -36.98 2.50
CA LEU A 681 14.44 -35.73 2.11
C LEU A 681 15.87 -35.98 1.59
N THR A 682 16.16 -37.22 1.15
CA THR A 682 17.47 -37.63 0.65
C THR A 682 17.88 -36.68 -0.47
N GLY A 683 19.06 -36.07 -0.34
CA GLY A 683 19.53 -34.99 -1.19
C GLY A 683 19.93 -33.76 -0.39
N LEU A 684 19.38 -33.56 0.81
CA LEU A 684 19.70 -32.40 1.66
C LEU A 684 20.84 -32.62 2.67
N GLN A 685 21.64 -33.69 2.51
CA GLN A 685 22.54 -34.18 3.58
C GLN A 685 23.63 -33.20 4.01
N LEU A 686 23.98 -32.22 3.16
CA LEU A 686 24.98 -31.20 3.44
C LEU A 686 24.39 -29.91 4.03
N LEU A 687 23.08 -29.81 4.20
CA LEU A 687 22.43 -28.63 4.76
C LEU A 687 22.76 -28.55 6.26
N ASP A 688 23.69 -27.66 6.63
CA ASP A 688 24.18 -27.54 8.01
C ASP A 688 23.25 -26.73 8.93
N SER A 689 22.56 -25.74 8.37
CA SER A 689 21.66 -24.83 9.08
C SER A 689 20.75 -24.07 8.12
N THR A 690 19.62 -23.60 8.62
CA THR A 690 18.75 -22.62 7.95
C THR A 690 18.76 -21.30 8.70
N GLY A 691 18.75 -20.19 7.97
CA GLY A 691 18.64 -18.87 8.59
C GLY A 691 17.21 -18.48 9.00
N GLY A 692 16.20 -19.17 8.47
CA GLY A 692 14.79 -19.06 8.86
C GLY A 692 14.19 -20.41 9.30
N ASP A 693 12.91 -20.61 8.98
CA ASP A 693 12.11 -21.76 9.41
C ASP A 693 12.43 -23.04 8.62
N ILE A 694 12.14 -24.20 9.21
CA ILE A 694 11.94 -25.44 8.46
C ILE A 694 10.48 -25.87 8.67
N THR A 695 9.70 -25.92 7.61
CA THR A 695 8.31 -26.36 7.62
C THR A 695 8.12 -27.52 6.67
N ILE A 696 7.69 -28.66 7.21
CA ILE A 696 7.42 -29.89 6.46
C ILE A 696 5.97 -30.27 6.72
N SER A 697 5.09 -30.04 5.75
CA SER A 697 3.65 -30.20 5.95
C SER A 697 2.91 -30.94 4.85
N ASP A 698 1.87 -31.69 5.20
CA ASP A 698 0.94 -32.29 4.25
C ASP A 698 1.61 -33.21 3.19
N ASN A 699 2.71 -33.88 3.53
CA ASN A 699 3.39 -34.86 2.65
C ASN A 699 2.99 -36.29 3.07
N GLY A 700 1.82 -36.74 2.60
CA GLY A 700 1.16 -37.95 3.12
C GLY A 700 1.93 -39.27 3.01
N LEU A 701 2.92 -39.39 2.11
CA LEU A 701 3.78 -40.58 1.97
C LEU A 701 5.16 -40.45 2.63
N LEU A 702 5.47 -39.31 3.26
CA LEU A 702 6.75 -39.07 3.90
C LEU A 702 6.90 -40.01 5.11
N VAL A 703 7.89 -40.90 5.10
CA VAL A 703 8.11 -41.91 6.15
C VAL A 703 9.25 -41.56 7.10
N SER A 704 10.22 -40.76 6.65
CA SER A 704 11.38 -40.31 7.43
C SER A 704 11.79 -38.89 7.03
N LEU A 705 12.63 -38.27 7.86
CA LEU A 705 13.34 -37.02 7.55
C LEU A 705 14.78 -37.28 7.10
N GLU A 706 15.05 -38.49 6.59
CA GLU A 706 16.37 -38.84 6.07
C GLU A 706 16.81 -37.82 5.02
N GLY A 707 18.00 -37.24 5.20
CA GLY A 707 18.44 -36.08 4.42
C GLY A 707 18.76 -34.85 5.28
N LEU A 708 18.18 -34.69 6.47
CA LEU A 708 18.48 -33.55 7.35
C LEU A 708 19.64 -33.77 8.33
N ASN A 709 20.48 -34.79 8.10
CA ASN A 709 21.56 -35.21 9.01
C ASN A 709 22.63 -34.14 9.27
N GLY A 710 22.77 -33.15 8.37
CA GLY A 710 23.68 -32.02 8.53
C GLY A 710 23.14 -30.94 9.46
N VAL A 711 21.82 -30.85 9.67
CA VAL A 711 21.18 -29.73 10.35
C VAL A 711 21.51 -29.74 11.83
N MET A 712 22.37 -28.82 12.27
CA MET A 712 22.74 -28.65 13.68
C MET A 712 21.91 -27.57 14.38
N ALA A 713 21.42 -26.58 13.64
CA ALA A 713 20.64 -25.47 14.19
C ALA A 713 19.61 -24.96 13.18
N ILE A 714 18.44 -24.59 13.70
CA ILE A 714 17.36 -23.92 12.97
C ILE A 714 17.16 -22.57 13.64
N ASN A 715 17.43 -21.46 12.92
CA ASN A 715 17.35 -20.12 13.51
C ASN A 715 15.91 -19.64 13.72
N GLY A 716 14.95 -20.14 12.94
CA GLY A 716 13.52 -19.87 13.11
C GLY A 716 12.79 -21.01 13.83
N SER A 717 11.55 -21.24 13.40
CA SER A 717 10.67 -22.31 13.88
C SER A 717 10.90 -23.62 13.11
N PHE A 718 10.71 -24.75 13.80
CA PHE A 718 10.69 -26.07 13.18
C PHE A 718 9.31 -26.70 13.28
N GLN A 719 8.66 -26.89 12.14
CA GLN A 719 7.27 -27.30 12.03
C GLN A 719 7.16 -28.60 11.21
N ILE A 720 6.61 -29.65 11.82
CA ILE A 720 6.34 -30.94 11.19
C ILE A 720 4.85 -31.22 11.33
N GLU A 721 4.10 -31.05 10.25
CA GLU A 721 2.63 -31.01 10.30
C GLU A 721 1.95 -31.96 9.31
N ASN A 722 0.97 -32.74 9.75
CA ASN A 722 0.12 -33.55 8.87
C ASN A 722 0.88 -34.49 7.92
N ASN A 723 2.01 -35.06 8.33
CA ASN A 723 2.73 -36.08 7.56
C ASN A 723 2.32 -37.47 8.06
N ASP A 724 1.16 -37.95 7.62
CA ASP A 724 0.48 -39.13 8.18
C ASP A 724 1.33 -40.42 8.21
N SER A 725 2.26 -40.58 7.27
CA SER A 725 3.13 -41.76 7.17
C SER A 725 4.44 -41.65 7.96
N LEU A 726 4.75 -40.49 8.54
CA LEU A 726 6.03 -40.22 9.20
C LEU A 726 6.11 -41.00 10.51
N ARG A 727 7.08 -41.93 10.62
CA ARG A 727 7.19 -42.82 11.79
C ARG A 727 8.25 -42.38 12.80
N HIS A 728 9.33 -41.81 12.29
CA HIS A 728 10.51 -41.45 13.06
C HIS A 728 11.11 -40.14 12.52
N LEU A 729 11.82 -39.42 13.37
CA LEU A 729 12.53 -38.19 13.01
C LEU A 729 14.00 -38.48 12.65
N SER A 730 14.24 -39.61 11.97
CA SER A 730 15.58 -40.06 11.55
C SER A 730 16.37 -38.94 10.88
N SER A 731 17.67 -38.86 11.17
CA SER A 731 18.59 -37.81 10.71
C SER A 731 18.54 -36.49 11.48
N LEU A 732 17.83 -36.38 12.61
CA LEU A 732 17.90 -35.19 13.47
C LEU A 732 18.82 -35.34 14.69
N GLU A 733 19.69 -36.36 14.71
CA GLU A 733 20.53 -36.70 15.87
C GLU A 733 21.55 -35.63 16.25
N ASN A 734 21.82 -34.69 15.33
CA ASN A 734 22.76 -33.58 15.52
C ASN A 734 22.07 -32.24 15.78
N LEU A 735 20.73 -32.16 15.79
CA LEU A 735 20.00 -30.90 15.98
C LEU A 735 20.12 -30.43 17.43
N GLU A 736 20.84 -29.34 17.67
CA GLU A 736 21.16 -28.83 19.01
C GLU A 736 20.21 -27.71 19.48
N THR A 737 19.76 -26.85 18.57
CA THR A 737 18.98 -25.64 18.91
C THR A 737 17.91 -25.30 17.89
N ILE A 738 16.75 -24.87 18.36
CA ILE A 738 15.68 -24.22 17.58
C ILE A 738 15.48 -22.80 18.11
N GLY A 739 15.54 -21.79 17.24
CA GLY A 739 15.54 -20.38 17.62
C GLY A 739 14.18 -19.83 18.04
N GLU A 740 13.08 -20.40 17.52
CA GLU A 740 11.71 -20.02 17.88
C GLU A 740 10.90 -21.23 18.35
N ASP A 741 9.86 -21.65 17.62
CA ASP A 741 8.92 -22.68 18.04
C ASP A 741 9.31 -24.09 17.52
N LEU A 742 9.06 -25.12 18.32
CA LEU A 742 9.01 -26.51 17.86
C LEU A 742 7.55 -26.98 17.82
N ILE A 743 7.04 -27.23 16.61
CA ILE A 743 5.67 -27.67 16.38
C ILE A 743 5.69 -29.04 15.71
N ILE A 744 5.15 -30.04 16.42
CA ILE A 744 4.97 -31.40 15.89
C ILE A 744 3.48 -31.71 15.98
N GLN A 745 2.76 -31.63 14.86
CA GLN A 745 1.34 -31.88 14.85
C GLN A 745 0.79 -32.75 13.73
N GLY A 746 -0.24 -33.54 14.03
CA GLY A 746 -0.97 -34.31 13.02
C GLY A 746 -0.16 -35.41 12.34
N ASN A 747 0.96 -35.87 12.92
CA ASN A 747 1.76 -36.97 12.37
C ASN A 747 1.28 -38.29 12.97
N ALA A 748 0.21 -38.85 12.41
CA ALA A 748 -0.52 -39.96 13.03
C ALA A 748 0.33 -41.22 13.28
N ALA A 749 1.32 -41.51 12.43
CA ALA A 749 2.21 -42.67 12.54
C ALA A 749 3.48 -42.43 13.38
N LEU A 750 3.72 -41.21 13.88
CA LEU A 750 4.95 -40.87 14.61
C LEU A 750 5.00 -41.57 15.96
N GLU A 751 5.98 -42.44 16.17
CA GLU A 751 6.06 -43.32 17.36
C GLU A 751 6.89 -42.72 18.51
N GLY A 752 7.86 -41.84 18.20
CA GLY A 752 8.80 -41.29 19.17
C GLY A 752 9.62 -40.12 18.61
N LEU A 753 10.36 -39.45 19.50
CA LEU A 753 11.18 -38.27 19.19
C LEU A 753 12.68 -38.51 19.47
N ASN A 754 13.12 -39.77 19.57
CA ASN A 754 14.42 -40.15 20.15
C ASN A 754 15.59 -39.46 19.47
N GLU A 755 15.44 -39.19 18.17
CA GLU A 755 16.43 -38.54 17.33
C GLU A 755 16.66 -37.07 17.71
N LEU A 756 15.77 -36.43 18.46
CA LEU A 756 16.00 -35.09 19.03
C LEU A 756 16.91 -35.09 20.26
N SER A 757 17.60 -36.20 20.58
CA SER A 757 18.40 -36.35 21.80
C SER A 757 19.58 -35.40 22.00
N ALA A 758 19.96 -34.64 20.97
CA ALA A 758 20.95 -33.56 21.04
C ALA A 758 20.33 -32.18 21.36
N LEU A 759 19.01 -32.02 21.22
CA LEU A 759 18.32 -30.74 21.33
C LEU A 759 18.41 -30.21 22.77
N THR A 760 19.02 -29.03 22.94
CA THR A 760 19.27 -28.39 24.24
C THR A 760 18.43 -27.13 24.48
N SER A 761 17.94 -26.49 23.43
CA SER A 761 17.12 -25.29 23.56
C SER A 761 16.06 -25.16 22.47
N ILE A 762 14.87 -24.70 22.89
CA ILE A 762 13.81 -24.19 22.03
C ILE A 762 13.59 -22.74 22.48
N GLY A 763 13.65 -21.79 21.54
CA GLY A 763 13.63 -20.37 21.87
C GLY A 763 12.30 -19.87 22.43
N ASN A 764 11.18 -20.42 21.97
CA ASN A 764 9.84 -20.01 22.38
C ASN A 764 8.95 -21.21 22.73
N ASP A 765 7.99 -21.61 21.88
CA ASP A 765 6.95 -22.57 22.24
C ASP A 765 7.29 -24.01 21.81
N LEU A 766 6.88 -24.98 22.63
CA LEU A 766 6.87 -26.40 22.29
C LEU A 766 5.43 -26.90 22.19
N ARG A 767 5.00 -27.27 20.98
CA ARG A 767 3.65 -27.78 20.72
C ARG A 767 3.70 -29.18 20.13
N ILE A 768 3.14 -30.15 20.85
CA ILE A 768 3.03 -31.55 20.42
C ILE A 768 1.55 -31.92 20.41
N LYS A 769 0.95 -31.97 19.23
CA LYS A 769 -0.51 -32.10 19.09
C LYS A 769 -0.95 -33.16 18.09
N ASN A 770 -2.02 -33.91 18.36
CA ASN A 770 -2.63 -34.82 17.38
C ASN A 770 -1.66 -35.91 16.83
N ASN A 771 -0.63 -36.34 17.57
CA ASN A 771 0.27 -37.42 17.14
C ASN A 771 -0.19 -38.75 17.78
N LEU A 772 -1.14 -39.42 17.12
CA LEU A 772 -1.90 -40.51 17.73
C LEU A 772 -1.06 -41.72 18.18
N SER A 773 0.06 -41.99 17.50
CA SER A 773 0.97 -43.11 17.83
C SER A 773 2.08 -42.74 18.81
N LEU A 774 2.25 -41.45 19.13
CA LEU A 774 3.35 -40.97 19.95
C LEU A 774 3.17 -41.42 21.39
N ALA A 775 4.11 -42.23 21.89
CA ALA A 775 3.95 -42.91 23.19
C ALA A 775 4.75 -42.31 24.35
N ASN A 776 5.74 -41.47 24.06
CA ASN A 776 6.62 -40.79 25.02
C ASN A 776 7.28 -39.58 24.34
N LEU A 777 7.99 -38.78 25.13
CA LEU A 777 8.76 -37.62 24.68
C LEU A 777 10.27 -37.90 24.66
N ASN A 778 10.66 -39.17 24.54
CA ASN A 778 12.07 -39.55 24.54
C ASN A 778 12.79 -38.81 23.43
N GLY A 779 13.93 -38.19 23.75
CA GLY A 779 14.64 -37.25 22.88
C GLY A 779 14.74 -35.86 23.48
N LEU A 780 13.77 -35.41 24.28
CA LEU A 780 13.75 -34.04 24.80
C LEU A 780 14.48 -33.85 26.14
N LYS A 781 15.23 -34.86 26.60
CA LYS A 781 15.86 -34.89 27.93
C LYS A 781 16.83 -33.75 28.27
N ASN A 782 17.42 -33.09 27.28
CA ASN A 782 18.40 -32.03 27.56
C ASN A 782 17.75 -30.65 27.69
N ILE A 783 16.43 -30.54 27.48
CA ILE A 783 15.67 -29.31 27.68
C ILE A 783 15.45 -29.09 29.18
N ASN A 784 16.14 -28.10 29.75
CA ASN A 784 16.03 -27.76 31.18
C ASN A 784 15.13 -26.56 31.45
N LYS A 785 14.82 -25.75 30.43
CA LYS A 785 13.94 -24.59 30.50
C LYS A 785 13.22 -24.41 29.17
N LEU A 786 11.96 -24.00 29.24
CA LEU A 786 11.18 -23.49 28.12
C LEU A 786 10.81 -22.05 28.41
N GLN A 787 10.98 -21.16 27.44
CA GLN A 787 10.63 -19.74 27.62
C GLN A 787 9.13 -19.52 27.42
N GLY A 788 8.54 -20.18 26.42
CA GLY A 788 7.14 -20.03 26.06
C GLY A 788 6.23 -21.14 26.60
N LEU A 789 5.17 -21.42 25.84
CA LEU A 789 4.16 -22.45 26.08
C LEU A 789 4.73 -23.85 25.90
N PHE A 790 4.39 -24.76 26.82
CA PHE A 790 4.40 -26.20 26.53
C PHE A 790 2.98 -26.72 26.37
N MET A 791 2.63 -27.17 25.16
CA MET A 791 1.33 -27.78 24.86
C MET A 791 1.49 -29.24 24.45
N LEU A 792 0.80 -30.12 25.17
CA LEU A 792 0.65 -31.53 24.86
C LEU A 792 -0.84 -31.86 24.72
N SER A 793 -1.33 -31.96 23.48
CA SER A 793 -2.76 -32.09 23.19
C SER A 793 -3.10 -33.26 22.26
N ASN A 794 -4.07 -34.10 22.61
CA ASN A 794 -4.58 -35.18 21.74
C ASN A 794 -3.52 -36.18 21.26
N ASN A 795 -2.57 -36.58 22.12
CA ASN A 795 -1.59 -37.65 21.84
C ASN A 795 -2.03 -38.94 22.54
N LYS A 796 -3.00 -39.63 21.94
CA LYS A 796 -3.74 -40.73 22.59
C LYS A 796 -2.90 -41.91 23.07
N SER A 797 -1.72 -42.14 22.50
CA SER A 797 -0.82 -43.22 22.91
C SER A 797 0.18 -42.82 23.98
N MET A 798 0.22 -41.55 24.41
CA MET A 798 1.19 -41.02 25.36
C MET A 798 1.08 -41.71 26.73
N ARG A 799 2.17 -42.33 27.20
CA ARG A 799 2.18 -43.11 28.46
C ARG A 799 2.97 -42.47 29.59
N ASN A 800 3.94 -41.60 29.29
CA ASN A 800 4.75 -40.91 30.28
C ASN A 800 5.47 -39.71 29.64
N LEU A 801 6.03 -38.84 30.50
CA LEU A 801 6.74 -37.62 30.12
C LEU A 801 8.20 -37.66 30.59
N THR A 802 8.77 -38.84 30.87
CA THR A 802 9.98 -39.04 31.71
C THR A 802 11.24 -38.28 31.26
N ASP A 803 11.29 -37.84 30.01
CA ASP A 803 12.43 -37.07 29.52
C ASP A 803 12.47 -35.64 30.07
N PHE A 804 11.36 -35.07 30.55
CA PHE A 804 11.40 -33.74 31.17
C PHE A 804 11.93 -33.69 32.61
N GLN A 805 12.53 -34.77 33.11
CA GLN A 805 12.97 -34.85 34.51
C GLN A 805 13.98 -33.74 34.91
N TYR A 806 14.57 -33.00 33.97
CA TYR A 806 15.46 -31.86 34.24
C TYR A 806 14.84 -30.49 33.93
N LEU A 807 13.59 -30.45 33.45
CA LEU A 807 12.86 -29.23 33.15
C LEU A 807 12.47 -28.54 34.46
N SER A 808 13.06 -27.38 34.74
CA SER A 808 12.81 -26.65 35.98
C SER A 808 11.79 -25.52 35.86
N THR A 809 11.62 -24.99 34.65
CA THR A 809 10.83 -23.78 34.43
C THR A 809 10.17 -23.83 33.04
N ILE A 810 8.89 -23.47 33.01
CA ILE A 810 8.16 -23.11 31.79
C ILE A 810 7.76 -21.64 31.95
N GLY A 811 8.30 -20.75 31.12
CA GLY A 811 8.04 -19.31 31.21
C GLY A 811 6.63 -18.92 30.76
N GLY A 812 6.00 -19.69 29.86
CA GLY A 812 4.61 -19.56 29.48
C GLY A 812 3.69 -20.54 30.21
N SER A 813 2.63 -20.98 29.54
CA SER A 813 1.65 -21.95 30.09
C SER A 813 2.11 -23.40 29.90
N LEU A 814 1.62 -24.29 30.77
CA LEU A 814 1.64 -25.74 30.61
C LEU A 814 0.21 -26.22 30.32
N ILE A 815 -0.03 -26.72 29.11
CA ILE A 815 -1.34 -27.21 28.68
C ILE A 815 -1.24 -28.70 28.36
N ILE A 816 -1.96 -29.54 29.11
CA ILE A 816 -2.03 -30.99 28.94
C ILE A 816 -3.48 -31.40 28.76
N GLU A 817 -3.86 -31.74 27.54
CA GLU A 817 -5.25 -32.08 27.24
C GLU A 817 -5.46 -33.25 26.30
N TYR A 818 -6.56 -33.99 26.48
CA TYR A 818 -6.94 -35.10 25.60
C TYR A 818 -5.86 -36.20 25.43
N ASN A 819 -5.03 -36.44 26.46
CA ASN A 819 -4.01 -37.49 26.45
C ASN A 819 -4.50 -38.74 27.21
N ASP A 820 -5.44 -39.46 26.62
CA ASP A 820 -6.22 -40.52 27.26
C ASP A 820 -5.42 -41.73 27.80
N SER A 821 -4.13 -41.86 27.47
CA SER A 821 -3.26 -42.94 27.98
C SER A 821 -2.29 -42.49 29.07
N LEU A 822 -2.28 -41.20 29.44
CA LEU A 822 -1.32 -40.63 30.38
C LEU A 822 -1.81 -40.78 31.83
N PRO A 823 -1.21 -41.68 32.65
CA PRO A 823 -1.73 -42.00 33.99
C PRO A 823 -1.34 -40.98 35.07
N GLY A 824 -0.30 -40.19 34.81
CA GLY A 824 0.31 -39.23 35.75
C GLY A 824 1.24 -38.30 34.98
N LEU A 825 1.77 -37.29 35.67
CA LEU A 825 2.67 -36.28 35.09
C LEU A 825 4.15 -36.59 35.37
N TYR A 826 4.46 -37.86 35.62
CA TYR A 826 5.82 -38.37 35.81
C TYR A 826 6.73 -37.96 34.64
N GLY A 827 7.80 -37.26 34.97
CA GLY A 827 8.63 -36.50 34.06
C GLY A 827 8.78 -35.04 34.42
N PHE A 828 7.96 -34.45 35.28
CA PHE A 828 8.11 -33.05 35.70
C PHE A 828 8.70 -32.88 37.10
N GLU A 829 9.42 -33.88 37.62
CA GLU A 829 9.76 -33.96 39.05
C GLU A 829 10.63 -32.80 39.56
N ASN A 830 11.24 -32.01 38.67
CA ASN A 830 12.03 -30.82 39.01
C ASN A 830 11.38 -29.50 38.55
N LEU A 831 10.17 -29.54 38.00
CA LEU A 831 9.45 -28.35 37.53
C LEU A 831 9.00 -27.51 38.73
N ASP A 832 9.65 -26.37 38.92
CA ASP A 832 9.45 -25.46 40.05
C ASP A 832 8.45 -24.35 39.73
N THR A 833 8.46 -23.84 38.50
CA THR A 833 7.72 -22.63 38.11
C THR A 833 7.06 -22.76 36.74
N ILE A 834 5.80 -22.32 36.67
CA ILE A 834 5.06 -22.10 35.42
C ILE A 834 4.67 -20.61 35.40
N GLY A 835 5.17 -19.86 34.41
CA GLY A 835 4.94 -18.41 34.34
C GLY A 835 3.54 -18.01 33.87
N GLY A 836 2.83 -18.89 33.16
CA GLY A 836 1.44 -18.70 32.71
C GLY A 836 0.46 -19.67 33.38
N ASP A 837 -0.46 -20.22 32.59
CA ASP A 837 -1.51 -21.15 33.05
C ASP A 837 -0.97 -22.57 33.24
N LEU A 838 -1.48 -23.29 34.24
CA LEU A 838 -1.48 -24.76 34.26
C LEU A 838 -2.88 -25.27 33.90
N GLU A 839 -3.04 -25.79 32.69
CA GLU A 839 -4.27 -26.43 32.21
C GLU A 839 -4.10 -27.95 32.10
N VAL A 840 -4.92 -28.68 32.86
CA VAL A 840 -5.04 -30.13 32.75
C VAL A 840 -6.50 -30.50 32.50
N ASN A 841 -6.78 -30.88 31.25
CA ASN A 841 -8.14 -30.99 30.74
C ASN A 841 -8.40 -32.29 29.99
N ASN A 842 -9.51 -32.99 30.22
CA ASN A 842 -9.90 -34.17 29.42
C ASN A 842 -8.81 -35.27 29.33
N ASN A 843 -8.08 -35.57 30.40
CA ASN A 843 -7.13 -36.69 30.42
C ASN A 843 -7.76 -37.91 31.10
N GLY A 844 -8.36 -38.81 30.29
CA GLY A 844 -9.31 -39.82 30.76
C GLY A 844 -8.81 -40.84 31.79
N VAL A 845 -7.50 -41.07 31.90
CA VAL A 845 -6.89 -42.04 32.85
C VAL A 845 -6.02 -41.41 33.94
N LEU A 846 -5.87 -40.09 33.94
CA LEU A 846 -5.05 -39.36 34.92
C LEU A 846 -5.66 -39.51 36.32
N THR A 847 -4.90 -40.04 37.29
CA THR A 847 -5.43 -40.29 38.65
C THR A 847 -5.01 -39.25 39.69
N ASP A 848 -3.86 -38.61 39.48
CA ASP A 848 -3.30 -37.55 40.30
C ASP A 848 -2.28 -36.70 39.50
N PHE A 849 -1.60 -35.77 40.17
CA PHE A 849 -0.58 -34.89 39.61
C PHE A 849 0.82 -35.31 40.05
N SER A 850 1.03 -36.58 40.41
CA SER A 850 2.38 -37.06 40.70
C SER A 850 3.31 -36.79 39.52
N GLY A 851 4.51 -36.32 39.83
CA GLY A 851 5.42 -35.67 38.90
C GLY A 851 5.50 -34.15 39.05
N LEU A 852 4.57 -33.46 39.74
CA LEU A 852 4.66 -32.01 39.99
C LEU A 852 5.08 -31.64 41.40
N GLU A 853 5.76 -32.54 42.13
CA GLU A 853 6.02 -32.40 43.57
C GLU A 853 6.84 -31.15 43.96
N GLU A 854 7.62 -30.58 43.04
CA GLU A 854 8.42 -29.37 43.28
C GLU A 854 7.75 -28.08 42.78
N LEU A 855 6.59 -28.16 42.13
CA LEU A 855 5.90 -27.00 41.56
C LEU A 855 5.43 -26.06 42.67
N SER A 856 6.07 -24.89 42.78
CA SER A 856 5.87 -23.94 43.88
C SER A 856 5.05 -22.71 43.50
N ASP A 857 5.04 -22.34 42.22
CA ASP A 857 4.39 -21.13 41.70
C ASP A 857 3.78 -21.35 40.30
N ILE A 858 2.55 -20.82 40.13
CA ILE A 858 1.86 -20.70 38.84
C ILE A 858 1.49 -19.23 38.66
N GLY A 859 1.99 -18.60 37.60
CA GLY A 859 1.86 -17.17 37.36
C GLY A 859 0.43 -16.71 37.04
N ASP A 860 -0.35 -17.52 36.33
CA ASP A 860 -1.73 -17.23 35.96
C ASP A 860 -2.71 -18.29 36.52
N ASP A 861 -3.52 -18.96 35.70
CA ASP A 861 -4.63 -19.80 36.15
C ASP A 861 -4.21 -21.26 36.40
N LEU A 862 -4.82 -21.89 37.41
CA LEU A 862 -4.81 -23.33 37.60
C LEU A 862 -6.17 -23.89 37.21
N LYS A 863 -6.23 -24.56 36.06
CA LYS A 863 -7.46 -25.10 35.47
C LYS A 863 -7.39 -26.62 35.38
N ILE A 864 -8.17 -27.28 36.22
CA ILE A 864 -8.27 -28.75 36.30
C ILE A 864 -9.70 -29.13 35.92
N THR A 865 -9.90 -29.58 34.68
CA THR A 865 -11.26 -29.81 34.18
C THR A 865 -11.45 -31.13 33.43
N PHE A 866 -12.64 -31.73 33.54
CA PHE A 866 -13.02 -32.91 32.75
C PHE A 866 -12.06 -34.12 32.87
N ASN A 867 -11.39 -34.32 34.01
CA ASN A 867 -10.53 -35.49 34.24
C ASN A 867 -11.31 -36.56 35.02
N ASP A 868 -12.05 -37.40 34.30
CA ASP A 868 -13.01 -38.35 34.88
C ASP A 868 -12.42 -39.34 35.89
N SER A 869 -11.15 -39.73 35.71
CA SER A 869 -10.42 -40.67 36.57
C SER A 869 -9.61 -40.01 37.68
N LEU A 870 -9.60 -38.68 37.78
CA LEU A 870 -8.80 -37.95 38.76
C LEU A 870 -9.35 -38.17 40.16
N ILE A 871 -8.56 -38.77 41.06
CA ILE A 871 -8.97 -39.14 42.43
C ILE A 871 -8.43 -38.15 43.45
N SER A 872 -7.24 -37.58 43.22
CA SER A 872 -6.59 -36.65 44.14
C SER A 872 -5.76 -35.60 43.39
N LEU A 873 -5.41 -34.51 44.06
CA LEU A 873 -4.49 -33.50 43.56
C LEU A 873 -3.05 -33.69 44.06
N ASN A 874 -2.72 -34.87 44.60
CA ASN A 874 -1.39 -35.19 45.10
C ASN A 874 -0.34 -34.90 44.03
N GLY A 875 0.77 -34.29 44.44
CA GLY A 875 1.76 -33.72 43.53
C GLY A 875 1.77 -32.19 43.59
N LEU A 876 0.62 -31.55 43.79
CA LEU A 876 0.55 -30.08 43.96
C LEU A 876 0.84 -29.61 45.40
N ASP A 877 1.46 -30.46 46.22
CA ASP A 877 1.70 -30.22 47.65
C ASP A 877 2.65 -29.05 47.93
N SER A 878 3.52 -28.70 46.97
CA SER A 878 4.50 -27.61 47.12
C SER A 878 3.99 -26.26 46.62
N LEU A 879 2.81 -26.21 45.99
CA LEU A 879 2.27 -24.99 45.41
C LEU A 879 1.93 -23.98 46.53
N THR A 880 2.54 -22.79 46.48
CA THR A 880 2.37 -21.74 47.50
C THR A 880 1.62 -20.51 47.01
N SER A 881 1.72 -20.22 45.72
CA SER A 881 1.11 -19.05 45.07
C SER A 881 0.50 -19.40 43.72
N LEU A 882 -0.63 -18.75 43.43
CA LEU A 882 -1.33 -18.79 42.16
C LEU A 882 -1.72 -17.35 41.78
N GLY A 883 -1.24 -16.82 40.65
CA GLY A 883 -1.52 -15.43 40.27
C GLY A 883 -2.90 -15.21 39.64
N GLY A 884 -3.59 -16.27 39.23
CA GLY A 884 -4.89 -16.23 38.55
C GLY A 884 -6.00 -16.99 39.28
N TRP A 885 -6.84 -17.65 38.50
CA TRP A 885 -8.05 -18.34 38.95
C TRP A 885 -7.73 -19.77 39.35
N LEU A 886 -8.34 -20.24 40.44
CA LEU A 886 -8.38 -21.65 40.80
C LEU A 886 -9.68 -22.26 40.28
N PHE A 887 -9.60 -23.02 39.19
CA PHE A 887 -10.72 -23.72 38.58
C PHE A 887 -10.57 -25.23 38.71
N ILE A 888 -11.45 -25.84 39.50
CA ILE A 888 -11.56 -27.30 39.59
C ILE A 888 -13.01 -27.67 39.25
N GLN A 889 -13.21 -28.15 38.04
CA GLN A 889 -14.55 -28.38 37.51
C GLN A 889 -14.70 -29.70 36.76
N HIS A 890 -15.84 -30.38 36.88
CA HIS A 890 -16.11 -31.63 36.14
C HIS A 890 -15.07 -32.72 36.37
N ASN A 891 -14.60 -32.91 37.62
CA ASN A 891 -13.74 -34.05 37.99
C ASN A 891 -14.53 -34.99 38.93
N PRO A 892 -15.43 -35.83 38.39
CA PRO A 892 -16.41 -36.57 39.20
C PRO A 892 -15.80 -37.59 40.17
N SER A 893 -14.55 -38.01 39.94
CA SER A 893 -13.85 -38.95 40.83
C SER A 893 -13.05 -38.31 41.96
N LEU A 894 -12.89 -36.97 41.95
CA LEU A 894 -12.02 -36.26 42.88
C LEU A 894 -12.57 -36.34 44.31
N LEU A 895 -11.75 -36.82 45.25
CA LEU A 895 -12.18 -37.08 46.63
C LEU A 895 -11.93 -35.90 47.58
N ASN A 896 -10.77 -35.24 47.46
CA ASN A 896 -10.33 -34.18 48.37
C ASN A 896 -9.30 -33.26 47.67
N MET A 897 -8.99 -32.14 48.32
CA MET A 897 -8.04 -31.13 47.84
C MET A 897 -6.85 -30.95 48.79
N HIS A 898 -6.53 -31.95 49.62
CA HIS A 898 -5.52 -31.80 50.68
C HIS A 898 -4.14 -31.37 50.19
N ALA A 899 -3.79 -31.71 48.95
CA ALA A 899 -2.54 -31.29 48.33
C ALA A 899 -2.40 -29.76 48.27
N LEU A 900 -3.48 -29.01 48.14
CA LEU A 900 -3.42 -27.55 48.07
C LEU A 900 -3.19 -26.85 49.43
N LYS A 901 -2.92 -27.59 50.51
CA LYS A 901 -2.75 -27.04 51.88
C LYS A 901 -1.67 -25.97 52.01
N ASN A 902 -0.68 -25.94 51.13
CA ASN A 902 0.40 -24.95 51.19
C ASN A 902 0.09 -23.70 50.35
N LEU A 903 -1.01 -23.68 49.58
CA LEU A 903 -1.44 -22.54 48.80
C LEU A 903 -1.90 -21.42 49.73
N THR A 904 -1.22 -20.27 49.64
CA THR A 904 -1.44 -19.12 50.53
C THR A 904 -2.13 -17.94 49.84
N SER A 905 -2.12 -17.88 48.51
CA SER A 905 -2.77 -16.80 47.76
C SER A 905 -3.25 -17.27 46.40
N ILE A 906 -4.42 -16.80 46.00
CA ILE A 906 -4.91 -16.83 44.62
C ILE A 906 -5.06 -15.40 44.11
N GLY A 907 -4.86 -15.10 42.83
CA GLY A 907 -4.98 -13.71 42.36
C GLY A 907 -6.36 -13.34 41.83
N GLN A 908 -7.25 -14.31 41.60
CA GLN A 908 -8.58 -14.08 41.02
C GLN A 908 -9.68 -14.91 41.71
N ARG A 909 -10.48 -15.68 40.96
CA ARG A 909 -11.66 -16.38 41.46
C ARG A 909 -11.32 -17.80 41.89
N LEU A 910 -12.03 -18.25 42.92
CA LEU A 910 -12.07 -19.64 43.38
C LEU A 910 -13.35 -20.30 42.88
N ASN A 911 -13.22 -21.28 41.98
CA ASN A 911 -14.33 -21.98 41.35
C ASN A 911 -14.19 -23.50 41.49
N ILE A 912 -15.08 -24.08 42.30
CA ILE A 912 -15.16 -25.53 42.55
C ILE A 912 -16.56 -26.00 42.17
N THR A 913 -16.71 -26.66 41.02
CA THR A 913 -18.03 -27.03 40.50
C THR A 913 -18.08 -28.40 39.87
N TYR A 914 -19.21 -29.10 39.94
CA TYR A 914 -19.38 -30.41 39.27
C TYR A 914 -18.31 -31.48 39.65
N ASN A 915 -17.88 -31.52 40.92
CA ASN A 915 -16.99 -32.57 41.45
C ASN A 915 -17.78 -33.53 42.35
N ASP A 916 -18.37 -34.56 41.73
CA ASP A 916 -19.41 -35.40 42.34
C ASP A 916 -19.02 -36.09 43.66
N LYS A 917 -17.78 -36.55 43.79
CA LYS A 917 -17.28 -37.26 44.98
C LYS A 917 -16.53 -36.37 45.99
N LEU A 918 -16.33 -35.10 45.70
CA LEU A 918 -15.62 -34.19 46.60
C LEU A 918 -16.47 -33.95 47.84
N ASP A 919 -15.98 -34.35 49.03
CA ASP A 919 -16.76 -34.27 50.28
C ASP A 919 -16.34 -33.11 51.20
N SER A 920 -15.14 -32.57 51.00
CA SER A 920 -14.50 -31.54 51.82
C SER A 920 -13.63 -30.59 50.99
N LEU A 921 -13.58 -29.31 51.39
CA LEU A 921 -12.62 -28.31 50.89
C LEU A 921 -11.35 -28.20 51.74
N GLU A 922 -11.13 -29.15 52.67
CA GLU A 922 -9.87 -29.24 53.41
C GLU A 922 -8.68 -29.36 52.44
N GLY A 923 -7.68 -28.50 52.65
CA GLY A 923 -6.67 -28.15 51.67
C GLY A 923 -6.67 -26.66 51.33
N LEU A 924 -7.81 -25.97 51.37
CA LEU A 924 -7.88 -24.55 51.01
C LEU A 924 -7.74 -23.59 52.20
N GLN A 925 -7.58 -24.09 53.42
CA GLN A 925 -7.66 -23.28 54.65
C GLN A 925 -6.63 -22.15 54.78
N ASN A 926 -5.48 -22.27 54.11
CA ASN A 926 -4.36 -21.34 54.28
C ASN A 926 -4.35 -20.19 53.26
N ILE A 927 -5.32 -20.16 52.34
CA ILE A 927 -5.45 -19.09 51.34
C ILE A 927 -5.88 -17.80 52.05
N ASP A 928 -5.14 -16.72 51.84
CA ASP A 928 -5.49 -15.38 52.30
C ASP A 928 -6.88 -15.01 51.73
N PRO A 929 -7.89 -14.79 52.59
CA PRO A 929 -9.24 -14.42 52.15
C PRO A 929 -9.26 -13.16 51.27
N LEU A 930 -8.32 -12.22 51.47
CA LEU A 930 -8.22 -10.98 50.68
C LEU A 930 -7.73 -11.24 49.25
N SER A 931 -7.10 -12.39 49.02
CA SER A 931 -6.65 -12.80 47.69
C SER A 931 -7.82 -13.36 46.84
N ILE A 932 -8.93 -13.77 47.48
CA ILE A 932 -10.10 -14.33 46.78
C ILE A 932 -10.97 -13.21 46.21
N MET A 933 -10.94 -12.98 44.89
CA MET A 933 -11.77 -11.94 44.23
C MET A 933 -13.21 -12.39 43.94
N GLY A 934 -13.52 -13.68 44.07
CA GLY A 934 -14.86 -14.22 43.87
C GLY A 934 -14.93 -15.70 44.20
N LEU A 935 -16.03 -16.13 44.82
CA LEU A 935 -16.20 -17.48 45.35
C LEU A 935 -17.40 -18.19 44.71
N TYR A 936 -17.15 -19.32 44.04
CA TYR A 936 -18.15 -20.09 43.31
C TYR A 936 -18.04 -21.57 43.68
N ILE A 937 -18.97 -22.08 44.49
CA ILE A 937 -19.00 -23.48 44.93
C ILE A 937 -20.39 -24.04 44.72
N TYR A 938 -20.62 -24.75 43.62
CA TYR A 938 -21.96 -25.26 43.31
C TYR A 938 -21.94 -26.54 42.46
N TYR A 939 -23.04 -27.31 42.50
CA TYR A 939 -23.13 -28.64 41.86
C TYR A 939 -22.06 -29.65 42.32
N ASN A 940 -21.68 -29.65 43.60
CA ASN A 940 -20.83 -30.70 44.19
C ASN A 940 -21.65 -31.56 45.17
N PRO A 941 -22.37 -32.59 44.69
CA PRO A 941 -23.41 -33.29 45.47
C PRO A 941 -22.92 -34.03 46.73
N SER A 942 -21.62 -34.35 46.84
CA SER A 942 -21.04 -34.98 48.05
C SER A 942 -20.48 -33.96 49.06
N LEU A 943 -20.31 -32.71 48.67
CA LEU A 943 -19.58 -31.69 49.43
C LEU A 943 -20.39 -31.24 50.63
N SER A 944 -19.94 -31.63 51.84
CA SER A 944 -20.60 -31.28 53.12
C SER A 944 -19.71 -30.51 54.09
N MET A 945 -18.41 -30.38 53.80
CA MET A 945 -17.46 -29.62 54.62
C MET A 945 -16.72 -28.56 53.79
N CYS A 946 -17.27 -27.35 53.73
CA CYS A 946 -16.70 -26.21 52.97
C CYS A 946 -16.37 -25.00 53.85
N HIS A 947 -16.60 -25.10 55.17
CA HIS A 947 -16.35 -24.05 56.16
C HIS A 947 -14.88 -24.05 56.63
N VAL A 948 -13.94 -24.08 55.70
CA VAL A 948 -12.51 -23.91 56.02
C VAL A 948 -12.20 -22.45 56.34
N GLU A 949 -11.13 -22.19 57.10
CA GLU A 949 -10.79 -20.86 57.66
C GLU A 949 -10.84 -19.75 56.61
N SER A 950 -10.12 -19.92 55.50
CA SER A 950 -10.11 -19.00 54.36
C SER A 950 -11.51 -18.66 53.80
N ILE A 951 -12.38 -19.66 53.62
CA ILE A 951 -13.75 -19.49 53.12
C ILE A 951 -14.64 -18.79 54.16
N CYS A 952 -14.51 -19.16 55.44
CA CYS A 952 -15.26 -18.53 56.52
C CYS A 952 -14.91 -17.05 56.67
N GLU A 953 -13.62 -16.72 56.67
CA GLU A 953 -13.14 -15.35 56.77
C GLU A 953 -13.56 -14.51 55.55
N TYR A 954 -13.46 -15.07 54.33
CA TYR A 954 -13.93 -14.41 53.12
C TYR A 954 -15.42 -14.08 53.17
N LEU A 955 -16.26 -15.04 53.58
CA LEU A 955 -17.71 -14.84 53.63
C LEU A 955 -18.16 -13.78 54.66
N MET A 956 -17.34 -13.49 55.68
CA MET A 956 -17.62 -12.42 56.65
C MET A 956 -17.45 -11.03 56.03
N ASN A 957 -16.47 -10.86 55.14
CA ASN A 957 -16.20 -9.61 54.43
C ASN A 957 -15.88 -9.88 52.95
N PRO A 958 -16.88 -10.25 52.13
CA PRO A 958 -16.61 -10.64 50.75
C PRO A 958 -16.21 -9.43 49.92
N GLU A 959 -15.04 -9.48 49.29
CA GLU A 959 -14.59 -8.46 48.33
C GLU A 959 -15.16 -8.67 46.90
N GLY A 960 -15.98 -9.72 46.70
CA GLY A 960 -16.59 -10.07 45.42
C GLY A 960 -17.87 -10.91 45.52
N SER A 961 -18.28 -11.50 44.39
CA SER A 961 -19.49 -12.35 44.34
C SER A 961 -19.27 -13.68 45.07
N SER A 962 -20.26 -14.09 45.87
CA SER A 962 -20.29 -15.39 46.56
C SER A 962 -21.50 -16.20 46.09
N ILE A 963 -21.26 -17.30 45.38
CA ILE A 963 -22.29 -18.21 44.87
C ILE A 963 -22.06 -19.59 45.46
N ILE A 964 -22.99 -20.04 46.30
CA ILE A 964 -22.99 -21.39 46.88
C ILE A 964 -24.42 -21.94 46.77
N HIS A 965 -24.61 -23.03 46.02
CA HIS A 965 -25.89 -23.76 45.90
C HIS A 965 -25.71 -25.17 45.32
N ASP A 966 -26.75 -26.00 45.39
CA ASP A 966 -26.76 -27.36 44.82
C ASP A 966 -25.58 -28.26 45.27
N ASN A 967 -25.19 -28.14 46.54
CA ASN A 967 -24.22 -29.03 47.19
C ASN A 967 -24.92 -29.84 48.30
N LYS A 968 -24.20 -30.73 48.99
CA LYS A 968 -24.77 -31.43 50.15
C LYS A 968 -25.05 -30.46 51.30
N SER A 969 -26.03 -30.79 52.14
CA SER A 969 -26.29 -30.06 53.39
C SER A 969 -24.99 -29.92 54.21
N GLY A 970 -24.78 -28.74 54.76
CA GLY A 970 -23.52 -28.22 55.28
C GLY A 970 -22.85 -27.19 54.35
N CYS A 971 -23.19 -27.22 53.04
CA CYS A 971 -22.57 -26.41 51.99
C CYS A 971 -23.54 -25.98 50.89
N ASN A 972 -24.85 -26.06 51.11
CA ASN A 972 -25.86 -25.89 50.06
C ASN A 972 -26.36 -24.44 49.91
N SER A 973 -25.93 -23.50 50.76
CA SER A 973 -26.12 -22.06 50.52
C SER A 973 -25.07 -21.22 51.26
N VAL A 974 -24.92 -19.95 50.87
CA VAL A 974 -24.02 -19.00 51.55
C VAL A 974 -24.41 -18.85 53.03
N GLU A 975 -25.70 -18.79 53.35
CA GLU A 975 -26.22 -18.66 54.72
C GLU A 975 -25.93 -19.91 55.57
N GLU A 976 -26.02 -21.10 54.98
CA GLU A 976 -25.71 -22.37 55.67
C GLU A 976 -24.24 -22.39 56.09
N VAL A 977 -23.33 -22.03 55.18
CA VAL A 977 -21.88 -21.97 55.47
C VAL A 977 -21.57 -20.89 56.50
N LYS A 978 -22.12 -19.67 56.36
CA LYS A 978 -21.95 -18.59 57.35
C LYS A 978 -22.41 -19.01 58.75
N THR A 979 -23.53 -19.72 58.86
CA THR A 979 -24.04 -20.22 60.14
C THR A 979 -23.06 -21.20 60.77
N ILE A 980 -22.48 -22.11 59.99
CA ILE A 980 -21.49 -23.09 60.48
C ILE A 980 -20.18 -22.39 60.89
N CYS A 981 -19.72 -21.41 60.10
CA CYS A 981 -18.53 -20.60 60.41
C CYS A 981 -18.67 -19.81 61.73
N LEU A 982 -19.89 -19.35 62.06
CA LEU A 982 -20.19 -18.67 63.32
C LEU A 982 -20.35 -19.63 64.51
N VAL A 983 -20.68 -20.90 64.25
CA VAL A 983 -20.81 -21.94 65.28
C VAL A 983 -19.43 -22.43 65.76
N SER A 984 -18.35 -22.15 65.02
CA SER A 984 -16.97 -22.50 65.39
C SER A 984 -16.26 -21.51 66.33
N THR A 985 -16.84 -20.34 66.65
CA THR A 985 -16.26 -19.39 67.61
C THR A 985 -17.34 -18.81 68.53
N GLU A 986 -17.40 -19.37 69.76
CA GLU A 986 -18.09 -18.85 70.96
C GLU A 986 -19.64 -18.97 71.03
N ASP A 987 -20.14 -20.08 71.61
CA ASP A 987 -20.76 -20.09 72.95
C ASP A 987 -21.76 -21.25 73.16
N MET A 988 -21.31 -22.25 73.91
CA MET A 988 -22.14 -22.90 74.93
C MET A 988 -21.30 -23.23 76.17
N ILE A 989 -20.84 -22.21 76.92
CA ILE A 989 -20.64 -22.36 78.37
C ILE A 989 -21.09 -21.10 79.11
N GLY A 990 -22.41 -20.89 79.10
CA GLY A 990 -23.11 -20.44 80.29
C GLY A 990 -23.68 -21.65 81.03
N GLY A 991 -22.86 -22.38 81.79
CA GLY A 991 -23.35 -23.40 82.72
C GLY A 991 -22.45 -24.63 82.88
N ASN A 992 -21.62 -24.63 83.92
CA ASN A 992 -20.91 -25.79 84.52
C ASN A 992 -20.26 -26.77 83.52
N SER A 993 -19.03 -26.46 83.10
CA SER A 993 -18.25 -27.36 82.23
C SER A 993 -17.64 -28.53 83.01
N VAL A 994 -17.72 -29.71 82.40
CA VAL A 994 -16.94 -30.88 82.81
C VAL A 994 -15.73 -30.97 81.87
N THR A 995 -14.53 -30.74 82.39
CA THR A 995 -13.28 -30.85 81.64
C THR A 995 -12.59 -32.19 81.91
N LEU A 996 -12.01 -32.76 80.86
CA LEU A 996 -11.33 -34.05 80.91
C LEU A 996 -9.88 -33.88 80.47
N PHE A 997 -8.93 -34.23 81.33
CA PHE A 997 -7.53 -34.18 80.94
C PHE A 997 -6.63 -35.20 81.68
N PRO A 998 -5.58 -35.72 80.99
CA PRO A 998 -5.41 -35.64 79.54
C PRO A 998 -6.49 -36.45 78.80
N ASN A 999 -6.85 -36.06 77.58
CA ASN A 999 -7.70 -36.85 76.68
C ASN A 999 -7.23 -36.62 75.24
N PRO A 1000 -6.51 -37.57 74.61
CA PRO A 1000 -6.34 -38.97 75.01
C PRO A 1000 -5.52 -39.21 76.29
N PHE A 1001 -5.79 -40.30 77.01
CA PHE A 1001 -5.08 -40.69 78.25
C PHE A 1001 -4.46 -42.08 78.17
N ILE A 1002 -3.44 -42.34 79.00
CA ILE A 1002 -2.70 -43.61 79.06
C ILE A 1002 -3.07 -44.42 80.31
N SER A 1003 -2.86 -43.88 81.52
CA SER A 1003 -3.02 -44.65 82.78
C SER A 1003 -4.01 -44.07 83.79
N ALA A 1004 -4.36 -42.79 83.64
CA ALA A 1004 -5.41 -42.13 84.39
C ALA A 1004 -5.96 -40.92 83.61
N ILE A 1005 -7.20 -40.57 83.89
CA ILE A 1005 -7.85 -39.36 83.39
C ILE A 1005 -8.42 -38.56 84.57
N THR A 1006 -8.31 -37.25 84.51
CA THR A 1006 -8.91 -36.33 85.49
C THR A 1006 -10.20 -35.79 84.92
N VAL A 1007 -11.28 -35.90 85.70
CA VAL A 1007 -12.56 -35.24 85.46
C VAL A 1007 -12.66 -34.06 86.42
N GLU A 1008 -12.65 -32.85 85.89
CA GLU A 1008 -12.91 -31.63 86.66
C GLU A 1008 -14.29 -31.09 86.32
N TYR A 1009 -15.04 -30.67 87.34
CA TYR A 1009 -16.39 -30.13 87.17
C TYR A 1009 -16.71 -29.15 88.31
N GLU A 1010 -17.50 -28.13 88.05
CA GLU A 1010 -17.89 -27.12 89.06
C GLU A 1010 -19.38 -27.18 89.35
N LEU A 1011 -19.75 -27.12 90.63
CA LEU A 1011 -21.15 -27.12 91.08
C LEU A 1011 -21.48 -25.81 91.78
N GLN A 1012 -22.53 -25.13 91.30
CA GLN A 1012 -23.01 -23.87 91.87
C GLN A 1012 -23.68 -24.06 93.25
N GLN A 1013 -24.20 -25.26 93.55
CA GLN A 1013 -24.86 -25.60 94.81
C GLN A 1013 -24.57 -27.06 95.24
N PRO A 1014 -24.73 -27.45 96.52
CA PRO A 1014 -24.30 -28.76 97.00
C PRO A 1014 -25.19 -29.88 96.46
N GLU A 1015 -24.68 -30.65 95.49
CA GLU A 1015 -25.45 -31.71 94.82
C GLU A 1015 -24.75 -33.07 94.89
N LYS A 1016 -25.53 -34.15 94.98
CA LYS A 1016 -24.99 -35.51 94.84
C LYS A 1016 -24.55 -35.73 93.40
N VAL A 1017 -23.33 -36.21 93.22
CA VAL A 1017 -22.77 -36.49 91.90
C VAL A 1017 -22.58 -37.99 91.68
N THR A 1018 -23.05 -38.48 90.55
CA THR A 1018 -22.82 -39.84 90.05
C THR A 1018 -22.10 -39.77 88.71
N LEU A 1019 -20.88 -40.31 88.64
CA LEU A 1019 -20.15 -40.46 87.38
C LEU A 1019 -20.15 -41.92 86.94
N THR A 1020 -20.68 -42.19 85.76
CA THR A 1020 -20.69 -43.51 85.10
C THR A 1020 -19.78 -43.49 83.89
N ILE A 1021 -18.95 -44.52 83.72
CA ILE A 1021 -18.11 -44.75 82.54
C ILE A 1021 -18.59 -46.01 81.85
N SER A 1022 -18.71 -45.95 80.53
CA SER A 1022 -19.12 -47.05 79.65
C SER A 1022 -18.13 -47.25 78.49
N ASP A 1023 -18.06 -48.47 77.95
CA ASP A 1023 -17.28 -48.77 76.74
C ASP A 1023 -18.04 -48.37 75.46
N GLY A 1024 -17.40 -48.52 74.28
CA GLY A 1024 -18.00 -48.21 72.98
C GLY A 1024 -19.25 -49.03 72.61
N LEU A 1025 -19.62 -50.05 73.40
CA LEU A 1025 -20.87 -50.83 73.24
C LEU A 1025 -21.93 -50.44 74.28
N GLY A 1026 -21.68 -49.41 75.11
CA GLY A 1026 -22.59 -48.91 76.14
C GLY A 1026 -22.61 -49.72 77.44
N ARG A 1027 -21.69 -50.68 77.63
CA ARG A 1027 -21.61 -51.46 78.88
C ARG A 1027 -20.95 -50.62 79.97
N ILE A 1028 -21.57 -50.53 81.15
CA ILE A 1028 -21.03 -49.75 82.27
C ILE A 1028 -19.78 -50.43 82.84
N ILE A 1029 -18.66 -49.73 82.75
CA ILE A 1029 -17.35 -50.15 83.22
C ILE A 1029 -17.11 -49.75 84.68
N LYS A 1030 -17.57 -48.56 85.08
CA LYS A 1030 -17.36 -48.04 86.43
C LYS A 1030 -18.39 -46.97 86.79
N THR A 1031 -18.87 -46.98 88.04
CA THR A 1031 -19.71 -45.90 88.59
C THR A 1031 -19.10 -45.38 89.89
N ILE A 1032 -19.05 -44.06 90.05
CA ILE A 1032 -18.48 -43.36 91.20
C ILE A 1032 -19.54 -42.41 91.78
N TYR A 1033 -19.75 -42.49 93.10
CA TYR A 1033 -20.71 -41.65 93.83
C TYR A 1033 -19.97 -40.66 94.74
N ARG A 1034 -20.43 -39.40 94.77
CA ARG A 1034 -19.96 -38.36 95.68
C ARG A 1034 -21.11 -37.79 96.52
N GLN A 1035 -20.81 -37.54 97.79
CA GLN A 1035 -21.71 -36.82 98.70
C GLN A 1035 -21.84 -35.35 98.26
N PRO A 1036 -22.89 -34.63 98.69
CA PRO A 1036 -23.15 -33.25 98.26
C PRO A 1036 -21.95 -32.32 98.49
N VAL A 1037 -21.48 -31.66 97.43
CA VAL A 1037 -20.34 -30.72 97.45
C VAL A 1037 -20.62 -29.53 96.53
N THR A 1038 -20.04 -28.36 96.85
CA THR A 1038 -20.13 -27.10 96.08
C THR A 1038 -18.73 -26.66 95.62
N GLY A 1039 -18.65 -25.93 94.51
CA GLY A 1039 -17.41 -25.42 93.93
C GLY A 1039 -16.67 -26.44 93.06
N LYS A 1040 -15.50 -26.07 92.54
CA LYS A 1040 -14.68 -26.92 91.66
C LYS A 1040 -14.30 -28.24 92.33
N GLN A 1041 -14.63 -29.34 91.67
CA GLN A 1041 -14.29 -30.71 92.05
C GLN A 1041 -13.32 -31.30 91.05
N LYS A 1042 -12.39 -32.13 91.56
CA LYS A 1042 -11.41 -32.86 90.76
C LYS A 1042 -11.46 -34.34 91.11
N LEU A 1043 -11.70 -35.18 90.11
CA LEU A 1043 -11.76 -36.63 90.25
C LEU A 1043 -10.76 -37.30 89.33
N VAL A 1044 -9.72 -37.91 89.90
CA VAL A 1044 -8.74 -38.70 89.15
C VAL A 1044 -9.21 -40.16 89.08
N ILE A 1045 -9.30 -40.69 87.86
CA ILE A 1045 -9.78 -42.03 87.58
C ILE A 1045 -8.61 -42.84 87.04
N ASN A 1046 -8.14 -43.80 87.84
CA ASN A 1046 -7.12 -44.75 87.39
C ASN A 1046 -7.75 -45.77 86.43
N THR A 1047 -7.13 -45.92 85.26
CA THR A 1047 -7.59 -46.74 84.14
C THR A 1047 -6.57 -47.79 83.72
N LYS A 1048 -5.60 -48.11 84.58
CA LYS A 1048 -4.45 -49.01 84.30
C LYS A 1048 -4.82 -50.46 83.91
N GLY A 1049 -6.10 -50.85 84.00
CA GLY A 1049 -6.60 -52.16 83.55
C GLY A 1049 -7.56 -52.14 82.35
N LEU A 1050 -7.87 -50.96 81.78
CA LEU A 1050 -8.79 -50.84 80.64
C LEU A 1050 -8.05 -51.05 79.29
N PRO A 1051 -8.61 -51.75 78.29
CA PRO A 1051 -8.02 -51.82 76.95
C PRO A 1051 -8.04 -50.45 76.24
N SER A 1052 -7.11 -50.20 75.32
CA SER A 1052 -7.12 -49.01 74.46
C SER A 1052 -8.40 -48.98 73.62
N GLY A 1053 -8.98 -47.79 73.44
CA GLY A 1053 -10.27 -47.64 72.78
C GLY A 1053 -11.05 -46.43 73.25
N ILE A 1054 -12.25 -46.27 72.70
CA ILE A 1054 -13.17 -45.18 73.01
C ILE A 1054 -14.07 -45.59 74.18
N TYR A 1055 -14.16 -44.71 75.17
CA TYR A 1055 -15.07 -44.81 76.31
C TYR A 1055 -15.96 -43.56 76.38
N TYR A 1056 -17.11 -43.68 77.02
CA TYR A 1056 -18.03 -42.57 77.24
C TYR A 1056 -18.26 -42.37 78.73
N TYR A 1057 -18.21 -41.13 79.19
CA TYR A 1057 -18.60 -40.77 80.55
C TYR A 1057 -20.00 -40.17 80.56
N ARG A 1058 -20.72 -40.36 81.67
CA ARG A 1058 -21.98 -39.69 82.01
C ARG A 1058 -21.88 -39.23 83.47
N LEU A 1059 -21.75 -37.93 83.69
CA LEU A 1059 -21.73 -37.29 85.01
C LEU A 1059 -23.10 -36.69 85.29
N GLN A 1060 -23.78 -37.16 86.33
CA GLN A 1060 -25.06 -36.62 86.78
C GLN A 1060 -24.89 -35.92 88.12
N ALA A 1061 -25.22 -34.62 88.17
CA ALA A 1061 -25.26 -33.79 89.37
C ALA A 1061 -26.68 -33.21 89.50
N GLY A 1062 -27.44 -33.65 90.51
CA GLY A 1062 -28.85 -33.28 90.63
C GLY A 1062 -29.66 -33.69 89.39
N GLU A 1063 -30.33 -32.72 88.76
CA GLU A 1063 -31.06 -32.89 87.49
C GLU A 1063 -30.18 -32.71 86.25
N GLN A 1064 -28.95 -32.18 86.39
CA GLN A 1064 -28.04 -31.95 85.27
C GLN A 1064 -27.27 -33.23 84.92
N VAL A 1065 -27.16 -33.51 83.62
CA VAL A 1065 -26.43 -34.67 83.08
C VAL A 1065 -25.47 -34.19 82.01
N TYR A 1066 -24.18 -34.47 82.21
CA TYR A 1066 -23.10 -34.23 81.27
C TYR A 1066 -22.62 -35.57 80.72
N SER A 1067 -22.28 -35.62 79.45
CA SER A 1067 -21.67 -36.81 78.86
C SER A 1067 -20.66 -36.44 77.79
N GLY A 1068 -19.65 -37.28 77.59
CA GLY A 1068 -18.66 -37.04 76.56
C GLY A 1068 -17.71 -38.22 76.36
N LYS A 1069 -16.80 -38.05 75.39
CA LYS A 1069 -15.89 -39.10 74.92
C LYS A 1069 -14.55 -39.05 75.65
N MET A 1070 -14.02 -40.21 76.00
CA MET A 1070 -12.69 -40.42 76.55
C MET A 1070 -11.92 -41.40 75.66
N ILE A 1071 -10.72 -41.06 75.24
CA ILE A 1071 -9.89 -41.88 74.34
C ILE A 1071 -8.73 -42.45 75.13
N LYS A 1072 -8.68 -43.78 75.28
CA LYS A 1072 -7.52 -44.46 75.87
C LYS A 1072 -6.56 -44.90 74.77
N VAL A 1073 -5.33 -44.39 74.81
CA VAL A 1073 -4.21 -44.82 73.97
C VAL A 1073 -3.27 -45.75 74.75
N LYS A 1074 -2.39 -46.47 74.05
CA LYS A 1074 -1.54 -47.52 74.64
C LYS A 1074 -0.57 -46.99 75.69
#